data_AF-A0A931BXE6-F1
#
_entry.id   AF-A0A931BXE6-F1
#
_cell.length_a   1.000
_cell.length_b   1.000
_cell.length_c   1.000
_cell.angle_alpha   90.00
_cell.angle_beta   90.00
_cell.angle_gamma   90.00
#
_symmetry.space_group_name_H-M   'P 1'
#
loop_
_entity.id
_entity.type
_entity.pdbx_description
1 polymer ?
#
loop_
_entity_poly.entity_id
_entity_poly.type
_entity_poly.pdbx_seq_one_letter_code
_entity_poly.pdbx_strand_id
1 'polypeptide(L)'
;MNTGTITGAVDLGTGSDYLTNAGTIKGAVNLGTGSDYLTNTGTITGAVDLGAGSDDLTNNGTIAGTVDLGDGDDRFTTTKAVTGTIALGIGNDFFDARGNWDSTNNKAYALGSISGGEGNDTIHGGFGNDTISGGNGNDLMSGGAGADAFNGDSGFDTVTYEEAFEGIAVSLATGRGTGGGALGDTFASIEKIIGSRYADLIEGDTLSNMLVGGEGDDTLDGGRSADTLAGGTGDDKYYIDNSSDVITENPDEGIDTAIITANFFELGAGQSVETMRVQSGYTSWVRGNELANEIYGSAGDDTLEGGDGDDYLSGGAGFNRLFGGNGKDSLIGGNQGNILDGGAGADVLVGGSGNDTFVIDSLTDVFREAATGGRDTAIVSIDYDLSVLDKLKIIDVLTAAVGSANLKLRGNDLANTINGNDGDNTIDGAGGDDTMAGGKGDDVYYVDSAKDAVIELAGEGYDKIYTSISLSSVANVEEIIMTGSGDGVIVITDPGGTNVEGNDGNNTLVGADGNDTLSGGGGDDSLDGGSGNDVIDGGPGDDTLVGGDGHDSLNGGDGNDLLDGGAGDDILVGGAGNDTLRGGDGNDSLDGGDGNDLLDGGTGNDTLFGGPGDDSLHGGDGHDSLDGGDGNDLLEGGTGDDILVGGAGNDLLDGGIGNDTLDGGPGDDTLHGGAGLDVLNGHDGNDVLDGGAGADTMTGGAGNDTYYVDNFDDVVIEAANEGIDTIVTSVNYVLNPAASIEVIRAMENNQAINLTGNADSNTLIGNAASNVLDGGAGADVMQGGGGNDTYIVDNQFDVVIELADGGYDTVIASATYSIADTSVEAIKAATGTAAIGLTGNALSNTITGNDGNNTLNGGAGADFMAGGAGDDTYYVDNVGDTINDTSGYDTVITSINYVLTDGIEALVAAAGSTSLNLAGNSLNNDMRGNNGGDSLNGLGGNDTLTGGAGKDTLTGGSGKDTFVFNTKLDAKKNIDKIADFNVKDDTIWLDNAIFAKLGKGTALKPAKLNKAFFTIGDKAKDKNDFVIYDKAKGVLYYDADGSGNKPAVAFATIKKGLKMTAADFFVI
;
A
#
# COMPACT_ATOMS: atom_id res chain seq x y z
N MET A 1 7.91 127.47 27.77
CA MET A 1 6.47 127.48 28.12
C MET A 1 5.79 128.71 27.51
N ASN A 2 4.70 128.51 26.74
CA ASN A 2 3.89 129.57 26.15
C ASN A 2 2.47 129.57 26.73
N THR A 3 1.95 130.73 27.12
CA THR A 3 0.57 130.94 27.58
C THR A 3 -0.17 132.06 26.81
N GLY A 4 0.48 132.65 25.81
CA GLY A 4 -0.03 133.77 25.00
C GLY A 4 -0.04 133.45 23.49
N THR A 5 -0.04 134.48 22.64
CA THR A 5 0.01 134.30 21.18
C THR A 5 1.41 134.52 20.62
N ILE A 6 1.99 133.51 19.97
CA ILE A 6 3.24 133.60 19.19
C ILE A 6 2.87 133.64 17.70
N THR A 7 3.30 134.69 16.99
CA THR A 7 2.98 134.85 15.56
C THR A 7 4.11 134.43 14.62
N GLY A 8 5.33 134.25 15.12
CA GLY A 8 6.50 133.78 14.35
C GLY A 8 6.77 132.28 14.54
N ALA A 9 7.81 131.76 13.89
CA ALA A 9 8.27 130.39 14.10
C ALA A 9 8.96 130.23 15.48
N VAL A 10 8.88 129.02 16.03
CA VAL A 10 9.58 128.58 17.24
C VAL A 10 10.60 127.53 16.79
N ASP A 11 11.87 127.75 17.09
CA ASP A 11 13.00 126.90 16.72
C ASP A 11 13.91 126.77 17.95
N LEU A 12 14.14 125.55 18.46
CA LEU A 12 14.90 125.30 19.71
C LEU A 12 16.35 124.83 19.46
N GLY A 13 16.63 124.21 18.32
CA GLY A 13 17.98 123.96 17.83
C GLY A 13 18.54 122.60 18.24
N THR A 14 19.63 122.56 19.03
CA THR A 14 20.29 121.30 19.39
C THR A 14 20.34 121.09 20.92
N GLY A 15 20.11 119.86 21.37
CA GLY A 15 19.97 119.47 22.77
C GLY A 15 18.58 118.88 23.05
N SER A 16 18.40 118.28 24.24
CA SER A 16 17.08 117.80 24.69
C SER A 16 16.26 118.93 25.30
N ASP A 17 15.17 119.29 24.65
CA ASP A 17 14.37 120.47 24.92
C ASP A 17 12.93 120.15 25.34
N TYR A 18 12.31 121.08 26.07
CA TYR A 18 10.95 120.92 26.61
C TYR A 18 10.07 122.13 26.27
N LEU A 19 9.03 121.93 25.47
CA LEU A 19 8.07 122.95 25.10
C LEU A 19 6.66 122.63 25.63
N THR A 20 6.19 123.42 26.60
CA THR A 20 4.77 123.40 26.99
C THR A 20 4.01 124.57 26.37
N ASN A 21 2.95 124.32 25.62
CA ASN A 21 2.07 125.33 25.04
C ASN A 21 0.64 125.25 25.61
N ALA A 22 0.16 126.34 26.20
CA ALA A 22 -1.24 126.54 26.60
C ALA A 22 -1.89 127.76 25.90
N GLY A 23 -1.15 128.43 25.00
CA GLY A 23 -1.58 129.60 24.24
C GLY A 23 -1.79 129.30 22.75
N THR A 24 -1.62 130.29 21.88
CA THR A 24 -1.74 130.12 20.42
C THR A 24 -0.39 130.32 19.72
N ILE A 25 0.11 129.33 18.96
CA ILE A 25 1.29 129.47 18.10
C ILE A 25 0.82 129.47 16.64
N LYS A 26 1.12 130.54 15.90
CA LYS A 26 0.71 130.66 14.49
C LYS A 26 1.79 130.29 13.47
N GLY A 27 3.07 130.39 13.84
CA GLY A 27 4.19 129.96 13.00
C GLY A 27 4.53 128.48 13.19
N ALA A 28 5.49 127.98 12.43
CA ALA A 28 6.00 126.61 12.56
C ALA A 28 6.74 126.41 13.90
N VAL A 29 6.71 125.19 14.42
CA VAL A 29 7.46 124.74 15.60
C VAL A 29 8.47 123.71 15.11
N ASN A 30 9.76 123.94 15.33
CA ASN A 30 10.85 123.01 15.07
C ASN A 30 11.64 122.83 16.38
N LEU A 31 11.83 121.60 16.88
CA LEU A 31 12.57 121.37 18.13
C LEU A 31 14.04 121.05 17.85
N GLY A 32 14.34 120.29 16.81
CA GLY A 32 15.64 120.24 16.15
C GLY A 32 16.35 118.91 16.34
N THR A 33 17.42 118.83 17.15
CA THR A 33 18.12 117.55 17.38
C THR A 33 18.36 117.29 18.86
N GLY A 34 18.02 116.10 19.36
CA GLY A 34 18.03 115.71 20.78
C GLY A 34 16.72 115.05 21.15
N SER A 35 16.62 114.41 22.34
CA SER A 35 15.33 113.87 22.82
C SER A 35 14.45 114.97 23.41
N ASP A 36 13.41 115.34 22.71
CA ASP A 36 12.59 116.53 22.90
C ASP A 36 11.17 116.20 23.35
N TYR A 37 10.55 117.13 24.08
CA TYR A 37 9.23 116.92 24.68
C TYR A 37 8.32 118.12 24.43
N LEU A 38 7.21 117.91 23.70
CA LEU A 38 6.19 118.92 23.46
C LEU A 38 4.85 118.54 24.12
N THR A 39 4.38 119.38 25.04
CA THR A 39 3.02 119.27 25.60
C THR A 39 2.16 120.43 25.14
N ASN A 40 1.12 120.16 24.36
CA ASN A 40 0.17 121.17 23.88
C ASN A 40 -1.21 121.02 24.54
N THR A 41 -1.72 122.11 25.11
CA THR A 41 -3.11 122.27 25.59
C THR A 41 -3.80 123.48 24.94
N GLY A 42 -3.06 124.22 24.10
CA GLY A 42 -3.52 125.41 23.39
C GLY A 42 -3.78 125.15 21.90
N THR A 43 -3.49 126.11 21.03
CA THR A 43 -3.68 126.00 19.58
C THR A 43 -2.36 126.20 18.84
N ILE A 44 -1.99 125.31 17.94
CA ILE A 44 -0.87 125.47 17.00
C ILE A 44 -1.44 125.46 15.58
N THR A 45 -1.21 126.50 14.79
CA THR A 45 -1.70 126.56 13.39
C THR A 45 -0.60 126.41 12.36
N GLY A 46 0.69 126.47 12.74
CA GLY A 46 1.81 126.14 11.86
C GLY A 46 2.16 124.65 11.92
N ALA A 47 3.10 124.21 11.08
CA ALA A 47 3.64 122.86 11.13
C ALA A 47 4.43 122.63 12.43
N VAL A 48 4.46 121.40 12.91
CA VAL A 48 5.26 120.92 14.04
C VAL A 48 6.24 119.90 13.50
N ASP A 49 7.51 120.05 13.84
CA ASP A 49 8.65 119.23 13.40
C ASP A 49 9.50 118.99 14.65
N LEU A 50 9.61 117.77 15.17
CA LEU A 50 10.43 117.51 16.37
C LEU A 50 11.90 117.30 15.98
N GLY A 51 12.17 116.60 14.88
CA GLY A 51 13.48 116.51 14.25
C GLY A 51 14.20 115.21 14.60
N ALA A 52 15.50 115.24 14.91
CA ALA A 52 16.27 114.00 15.12
C ALA A 52 16.56 113.73 16.61
N GLY A 53 16.04 112.62 17.14
CA GLY A 53 16.14 112.13 18.50
C GLY A 53 14.86 111.36 18.87
N SER A 54 14.85 110.65 20.01
CA SER A 54 13.60 110.03 20.51
C SER A 54 12.77 111.06 21.26
N ASP A 55 11.62 111.41 20.71
CA ASP A 55 10.83 112.60 21.01
C ASP A 55 9.39 112.28 21.43
N ASP A 56 8.86 113.04 22.39
CA ASP A 56 7.54 112.85 22.98
C ASP A 56 6.62 114.06 22.72
N LEU A 57 5.57 113.86 21.93
CA LEU A 57 4.49 114.82 21.73
C LEU A 57 3.21 114.40 22.47
N THR A 58 2.69 115.26 23.34
CA THR A 58 1.37 115.09 23.98
C THR A 58 0.46 116.27 23.63
N ASN A 59 -0.59 116.02 22.86
CA ASN A 59 -1.54 117.03 22.42
C ASN A 59 -2.95 116.86 23.02
N ASN A 60 -3.27 117.74 23.97
CA ASN A 60 -4.60 117.97 24.53
C ASN A 60 -5.21 119.31 24.06
N GLY A 61 -4.67 119.89 22.97
CA GLY A 61 -5.11 121.13 22.32
C GLY A 61 -5.39 120.92 20.82
N THR A 62 -5.48 121.98 20.03
CA THR A 62 -5.68 121.86 18.56
C THR A 62 -4.38 122.07 17.80
N ILE A 63 -4.03 121.18 16.89
CA ILE A 63 -2.95 121.37 15.92
C ILE A 63 -3.57 121.39 14.52
N ALA A 64 -3.32 122.44 13.73
CA ALA A 64 -3.90 122.57 12.39
C ALA A 64 -2.90 122.39 11.25
N GLY A 65 -1.59 122.49 11.53
CA GLY A 65 -0.53 122.21 10.56
C GLY A 65 -0.12 120.73 10.55
N THR A 66 0.77 120.38 9.62
CA THR A 66 1.43 119.07 9.58
C THR A 66 2.24 118.83 10.86
N VAL A 67 2.23 117.60 11.36
CA VAL A 67 3.11 117.13 12.43
C VAL A 67 4.09 116.15 11.80
N ASP A 68 5.38 116.32 12.07
CA ASP A 68 6.50 115.50 11.65
C ASP A 68 7.32 115.19 12.91
N LEU A 69 7.48 113.93 13.31
CA LEU A 69 8.26 113.60 14.52
C LEU A 69 9.75 113.51 14.18
N GLY A 70 10.11 112.84 13.09
CA GLY A 70 11.44 112.91 12.47
C GLY A 70 12.23 111.61 12.60
N ASP A 71 13.48 111.64 13.08
CA ASP A 71 14.32 110.44 13.20
C ASP A 71 14.46 110.02 14.68
N GLY A 72 14.17 108.78 15.05
CA GLY A 72 14.28 108.25 16.42
C GLY A 72 13.03 107.46 16.80
N ASP A 73 13.08 106.66 17.88
CA ASP A 73 11.86 106.00 18.38
C ASP A 73 11.00 107.04 19.13
N ASP A 74 9.92 107.50 18.50
CA ASP A 74 9.12 108.65 18.92
C ASP A 74 7.75 108.26 19.47
N ARG A 75 7.15 109.16 20.26
CA ARG A 75 5.83 108.96 20.84
C ARG A 75 4.93 110.18 20.67
N PHE A 76 3.81 110.01 19.98
CA PHE A 76 2.78 111.02 19.87
C PHE A 76 1.43 110.56 20.42
N THR A 77 0.98 111.18 21.51
CA THR A 77 -0.36 110.99 22.07
C THR A 77 -1.25 112.21 21.84
N THR A 78 -2.53 112.00 21.47
CA THR A 78 -3.48 113.11 21.35
C THR A 78 -4.90 112.78 21.81
N THR A 79 -5.56 113.77 22.42
CA THR A 79 -6.98 113.69 22.82
C THR A 79 -7.87 114.72 22.11
N LYS A 80 -7.33 115.42 21.12
CA LYS A 80 -7.97 116.56 20.43
C LYS A 80 -7.56 116.60 18.95
N ALA A 81 -8.21 117.46 18.18
CA ALA A 81 -8.04 117.51 16.72
C ALA A 81 -6.61 117.89 16.28
N VAL A 82 -6.12 117.11 15.31
CA VAL A 82 -4.91 117.37 14.52
C VAL A 82 -5.33 117.35 13.06
N THR A 83 -5.57 118.50 12.43
CA THR A 83 -6.20 118.53 11.10
C THR A 83 -5.22 118.46 9.93
N GLY A 84 -3.91 118.50 10.19
CA GLY A 84 -2.87 118.31 9.18
C GLY A 84 -2.41 116.85 9.11
N THR A 85 -1.57 116.53 8.13
CA THR A 85 -0.92 115.21 8.03
C THR A 85 -0.01 114.99 9.24
N ILE A 86 0.00 113.77 9.77
CA ILE A 86 0.88 113.31 10.83
C ILE A 86 1.86 112.34 10.17
N ALA A 87 3.14 112.67 10.20
CA ALA A 87 4.24 111.81 9.80
C ALA A 87 5.04 111.45 11.07
N LEU A 88 5.25 110.16 11.32
CA LEU A 88 6.05 109.72 12.47
C LEU A 88 7.53 109.80 12.10
N GLY A 89 7.96 109.14 11.01
CA GLY A 89 9.26 109.37 10.41
C GLY A 89 10.12 108.11 10.36
N ILE A 90 11.35 108.14 10.87
CA ILE A 90 12.28 107.01 10.87
C ILE A 90 12.49 106.54 12.31
N GLY A 91 11.99 105.37 12.68
CA GLY A 91 12.06 104.85 14.05
C GLY A 91 10.98 103.80 14.30
N ASN A 92 10.94 103.19 15.49
CA ASN A 92 9.78 102.40 15.90
C ASN A 92 8.86 103.29 16.72
N ASP A 93 7.92 103.93 16.05
CA ASP A 93 7.17 105.05 16.61
C ASP A 93 5.82 104.63 17.17
N PHE A 94 5.34 105.38 18.16
CA PHE A 94 4.05 105.13 18.82
C PHE A 94 3.12 106.33 18.68
N PHE A 95 2.04 106.19 17.92
CA PHE A 95 0.95 107.15 17.82
C PHE A 95 -0.31 106.64 18.54
N ASP A 96 -0.91 107.46 19.41
CA ASP A 96 -2.15 107.10 20.12
C ASP A 96 -3.13 108.26 20.23
N ALA A 97 -4.23 108.13 19.52
CA ALA A 97 -5.34 109.08 19.52
C ALA A 97 -6.64 108.51 20.12
N ARG A 98 -6.62 107.39 20.85
CA ARG A 98 -7.84 106.77 21.43
C ARG A 98 -8.63 107.70 22.35
N GLY A 99 -7.99 108.73 22.90
CA GLY A 99 -8.64 109.75 23.73
C GLY A 99 -9.34 110.88 22.97
N ASN A 100 -9.38 110.89 21.64
CA ASN A 100 -9.86 111.99 20.79
C ASN A 100 -11.41 112.15 20.71
N TRP A 101 -12.13 111.74 21.75
CA TRP A 101 -13.58 111.84 21.84
C TRP A 101 -14.05 113.05 22.65
N ASP A 102 -15.00 113.81 22.11
CA ASP A 102 -15.74 114.82 22.87
C ASP A 102 -17.03 114.24 23.44
N SER A 103 -16.97 113.77 24.68
CA SER A 103 -18.13 113.25 25.40
C SER A 103 -19.24 114.27 25.66
N THR A 104 -18.93 115.57 25.61
CA THR A 104 -19.93 116.63 25.82
C THR A 104 -20.78 116.85 24.56
N ASN A 105 -20.17 116.69 23.38
CA ASN A 105 -20.81 116.95 22.09
C ASN A 105 -21.11 115.69 21.29
N ASN A 106 -20.78 114.52 21.82
CA ASN A 106 -20.94 113.22 21.18
C ASN A 106 -20.33 113.21 19.77
N LYS A 107 -19.11 113.73 19.65
CA LYS A 107 -18.42 113.93 18.38
C LYS A 107 -16.94 113.62 18.50
N ALA A 108 -16.42 112.87 17.53
CA ALA A 108 -15.00 112.63 17.37
C ALA A 108 -14.26 113.90 16.89
N TYR A 109 -13.02 114.08 17.36
CA TYR A 109 -12.14 115.10 16.82
C TYR A 109 -11.40 114.54 15.61
N ALA A 110 -11.61 115.16 14.44
CA ALA A 110 -10.97 114.72 13.21
C ALA A 110 -9.43 114.78 13.30
N LEU A 111 -8.81 113.72 12.85
CA LEU A 111 -7.39 113.65 12.52
C LEU A 111 -7.20 113.88 11.02
N GLY A 112 -5.98 114.25 10.63
CA GLY A 112 -5.54 114.18 9.24
C GLY A 112 -5.02 112.78 8.90
N SER A 113 -4.43 112.64 7.72
CA SER A 113 -3.77 111.39 7.33
C SER A 113 -2.56 111.11 8.22
N ILE A 114 -2.44 109.89 8.72
CA ILE A 114 -1.31 109.40 9.51
C ILE A 114 -0.42 108.55 8.61
N SER A 115 0.90 108.75 8.71
CA SER A 115 1.94 108.00 8.00
C SER A 115 2.99 107.59 9.01
N GLY A 116 3.24 106.28 9.16
CA GLY A 116 4.28 105.74 10.03
C GLY A 116 5.66 106.13 9.54
N GLY A 117 6.09 105.58 8.40
CA GLY A 117 7.37 105.96 7.77
C GLY A 117 8.31 104.76 7.64
N GLU A 118 9.52 104.80 8.20
CA GLU A 118 10.43 103.65 8.26
C GLU A 118 10.54 103.12 9.70
N GLY A 119 10.38 101.82 9.90
CA GLY A 119 10.50 101.12 11.18
C GLY A 119 9.22 100.36 11.52
N ASN A 120 9.14 99.77 12.71
CA ASN A 120 7.97 99.01 13.13
C ASN A 120 7.10 99.87 14.05
N ASP A 121 6.09 100.52 13.47
CA ASP A 121 5.29 101.52 14.15
C ASP A 121 4.04 100.92 14.83
N THR A 122 3.55 101.61 15.85
CA THR A 122 2.26 101.32 16.50
C THR A 122 1.35 102.53 16.42
N ILE A 123 0.24 102.42 15.70
CA ILE A 123 -0.63 103.54 15.36
C ILE A 123 -2.06 103.26 15.81
N HIS A 124 -2.60 104.09 16.71
CA HIS A 124 -4.02 104.07 17.11
C HIS A 124 -4.74 105.37 16.68
N GLY A 125 -5.65 105.29 15.70
CA GLY A 125 -6.43 106.41 15.13
C GLY A 125 -7.52 106.96 16.06
N GLY A 126 -8.12 106.11 16.89
CA GLY A 126 -9.12 106.52 17.87
C GLY A 126 -10.53 106.62 17.29
N PHE A 127 -11.23 107.74 17.50
CA PHE A 127 -12.57 107.95 16.93
C PHE A 127 -12.48 108.82 15.68
N GLY A 128 -13.22 108.50 14.62
CA GLY A 128 -13.24 109.26 13.37
C GLY A 128 -13.17 108.36 12.14
N ASN A 129 -13.17 108.97 10.96
CA ASN A 129 -12.81 108.27 9.73
C ASN A 129 -11.37 108.66 9.42
N ASP A 130 -10.44 107.77 9.72
CA ASP A 130 -9.01 108.01 9.67
C ASP A 130 -8.38 107.43 8.40
N THR A 131 -7.21 107.94 8.02
CA THR A 131 -6.43 107.43 6.88
C THR A 131 -5.04 107.15 7.40
N ILE A 132 -4.65 105.89 7.45
CA ILE A 132 -3.45 105.38 8.11
C ILE A 132 -2.60 104.63 7.09
N SER A 133 -1.34 105.07 6.91
CA SER A 133 -0.30 104.33 6.19
C SER A 133 0.75 103.85 7.21
N GLY A 134 1.12 102.57 7.18
CA GLY A 134 2.23 102.01 7.96
C GLY A 134 3.56 102.51 7.42
N GLY A 135 3.98 102.01 6.26
CA GLY A 135 5.19 102.46 5.58
C GLY A 135 6.15 101.30 5.31
N ASN A 136 7.42 101.45 5.65
CA ASN A 136 8.40 100.38 5.55
C ASN A 136 8.63 99.76 6.93
N GLY A 137 8.32 98.48 7.11
CA GLY A 137 8.53 97.76 8.37
C GLY A 137 7.33 96.91 8.71
N ASN A 138 7.28 96.35 9.91
CA ASN A 138 6.15 95.53 10.35
C ASN A 138 5.30 96.36 11.32
N ASP A 139 4.25 96.98 10.81
CA ASP A 139 3.48 97.97 11.54
C ASP A 139 2.24 97.37 12.23
N LEU A 140 1.85 97.93 13.37
CA LEU A 140 0.63 97.61 14.11
C LEU A 140 -0.33 98.79 14.08
N MET A 141 -1.47 98.63 13.44
CA MET A 141 -2.44 99.70 13.22
C MET A 141 -3.81 99.35 13.84
N SER A 142 -4.47 100.35 14.43
CA SER A 142 -5.87 100.27 14.87
C SER A 142 -6.57 101.59 14.59
N GLY A 143 -7.61 101.57 13.77
CA GLY A 143 -8.37 102.77 13.40
C GLY A 143 -9.27 103.24 14.54
N GLY A 144 -9.90 102.28 15.23
CA GLY A 144 -10.85 102.52 16.30
C GLY A 144 -12.28 102.64 15.77
N ALA A 145 -13.00 103.72 16.06
CA ALA A 145 -14.41 103.86 15.69
C ALA A 145 -14.63 104.79 14.49
N GLY A 146 -15.08 104.23 13.36
CA GLY A 146 -15.55 104.96 12.19
C GLY A 146 -15.34 104.15 10.93
N ALA A 147 -15.15 104.81 9.78
CA ALA A 147 -14.82 104.13 8.52
C ALA A 147 -13.42 104.57 8.08
N ASP A 148 -12.45 103.70 8.33
CA ASP A 148 -11.02 103.98 8.29
C ASP A 148 -10.35 103.37 7.06
N ALA A 149 -9.31 104.02 6.56
CA ALA A 149 -8.53 103.53 5.42
C ALA A 149 -7.12 103.16 5.86
N PHE A 150 -6.79 101.86 5.82
CA PHE A 150 -5.48 101.31 6.15
C PHE A 150 -4.69 100.95 4.89
N ASN A 151 -3.39 101.27 4.90
CA ASN A 151 -2.42 100.85 3.91
C ASN A 151 -1.12 100.42 4.62
N GLY A 152 -0.73 99.15 4.57
CA GLY A 152 0.52 98.70 5.23
C GLY A 152 1.77 99.14 4.48
N ASP A 153 1.68 99.28 3.16
CA ASP A 153 2.81 99.49 2.25
C ASP A 153 3.76 98.29 2.16
N SER A 154 4.91 98.28 2.83
CA SER A 154 5.90 97.19 2.69
C SER A 154 6.37 96.63 4.03
N GLY A 155 6.28 95.32 4.15
CA GLY A 155 6.70 94.57 5.32
C GLY A 155 5.64 93.54 5.65
N PHE A 156 5.42 93.27 6.94
CA PHE A 156 4.36 92.40 7.42
C PHE A 156 3.48 93.18 8.39
N ASP A 157 2.37 93.69 7.87
CA ASP A 157 1.58 94.72 8.53
C ASP A 157 0.32 94.14 9.17
N THR A 158 -0.01 94.65 10.37
CA THR A 158 -1.09 94.16 11.22
C THR A 158 -2.14 95.24 11.42
N VAL A 159 -3.41 94.92 11.16
CA VAL A 159 -4.54 95.69 11.69
C VAL A 159 -5.18 94.94 12.85
N THR A 160 -5.36 95.61 13.99
CA THR A 160 -5.96 95.03 15.21
C THR A 160 -7.31 95.66 15.57
N TYR A 161 -8.27 94.79 15.87
CA TYR A 161 -9.62 95.09 16.34
C TYR A 161 -9.87 94.59 17.77
N GLU A 162 -8.84 94.24 18.54
CA GLU A 162 -8.97 93.71 19.91
C GLU A 162 -9.79 94.63 20.84
N GLU A 163 -9.78 95.95 20.61
CA GLU A 163 -10.54 96.93 21.39
C GLU A 163 -11.96 97.19 20.86
N ALA A 164 -12.39 96.51 19.81
CA ALA A 164 -13.74 96.64 19.25
C ALA A 164 -14.82 96.15 20.23
N PHE A 165 -15.98 96.79 20.20
CA PHE A 165 -17.10 96.50 21.12
C PHE A 165 -18.15 95.54 20.53
N GLU A 166 -17.96 95.11 19.28
CA GLU A 166 -18.79 94.15 18.53
C GLU A 166 -17.87 93.36 17.59
N GLY A 167 -18.28 92.15 17.19
CA GLY A 167 -17.52 91.33 16.23
C GLY A 167 -17.39 91.99 14.86
N ILE A 168 -16.33 91.70 14.12
CA ILE A 168 -15.99 92.32 12.84
C ILE A 168 -16.34 91.40 11.67
N ALA A 169 -16.50 91.99 10.48
CA ALA A 169 -16.46 91.24 9.23
C ALA A 169 -15.47 91.91 8.27
N VAL A 170 -14.35 91.26 7.98
CA VAL A 170 -13.24 91.78 7.17
C VAL A 170 -12.96 90.83 6.01
N SER A 171 -12.69 91.40 4.83
CA SER A 171 -12.28 90.66 3.63
C SER A 171 -11.11 91.38 2.98
N LEU A 172 -9.91 90.79 3.08
CA LEU A 172 -8.71 91.27 2.39
C LEU A 172 -8.83 91.04 0.88
N ALA A 173 -9.48 89.95 0.44
CA ALA A 173 -9.77 89.70 -0.97
C ALA A 173 -10.53 90.85 -1.64
N THR A 174 -11.47 91.46 -0.94
CA THR A 174 -12.21 92.64 -1.41
C THR A 174 -11.63 93.97 -0.94
N GLY A 175 -10.67 93.93 -0.02
CA GLY A 175 -10.05 95.08 0.64
C GLY A 175 -11.02 95.89 1.50
N ARG A 176 -12.01 95.24 2.14
CA ARG A 176 -13.12 95.92 2.83
C ARG A 176 -13.53 95.30 4.16
N GLY A 177 -13.87 96.17 5.11
CA GLY A 177 -14.62 95.85 6.31
C GLY A 177 -16.13 96.07 6.09
N THR A 178 -16.93 95.05 6.36
CA THR A 178 -18.34 94.96 5.96
C THR A 178 -19.32 94.77 7.12
N GLY A 179 -18.82 94.63 8.35
CA GLY A 179 -19.64 94.37 9.53
C GLY A 179 -18.98 94.80 10.84
N GLY A 180 -19.85 95.12 11.81
CA GLY A 180 -19.51 95.52 13.18
C GLY A 180 -18.41 96.57 13.29
N GLY A 181 -17.37 96.28 14.08
CA GLY A 181 -16.26 97.20 14.36
C GLY A 181 -15.47 97.65 13.13
N ALA A 182 -15.51 96.89 12.04
CA ALA A 182 -14.81 97.20 10.79
C ALA A 182 -15.73 97.80 9.70
N LEU A 183 -17.01 98.08 9.99
CA LEU A 183 -17.97 98.48 8.97
C LEU A 183 -17.58 99.78 8.26
N GLY A 184 -17.22 99.67 6.98
CA GLY A 184 -16.84 100.80 6.14
C GLY A 184 -15.33 101.00 6.00
N ASP A 185 -14.53 100.20 6.72
CA ASP A 185 -13.08 100.24 6.63
C ASP A 185 -12.58 99.70 5.27
N THR A 186 -11.39 100.12 4.86
CA THR A 186 -10.71 99.64 3.65
C THR A 186 -9.27 99.26 3.94
N PHE A 187 -8.78 98.20 3.29
CA PHE A 187 -7.45 97.63 3.51
C PHE A 187 -6.66 97.54 2.21
N ALA A 188 -5.38 97.85 2.26
CA ALA A 188 -4.42 97.65 1.19
C ALA A 188 -3.08 97.20 1.78
N SER A 189 -2.43 96.21 1.16
CA SER A 189 -1.14 95.67 1.62
C SER A 189 -1.13 95.34 3.12
N ILE A 190 -2.10 94.54 3.56
CA ILE A 190 -2.20 94.09 4.96
C ILE A 190 -2.11 92.56 4.95
N GLU A 191 -1.20 92.00 5.75
CA GLU A 191 -0.99 90.56 5.82
C GLU A 191 -1.59 89.93 7.07
N LYS A 192 -1.76 90.69 8.16
CA LYS A 192 -2.32 90.21 9.43
C LYS A 192 -3.55 91.00 9.87
N ILE A 193 -4.61 90.28 10.21
CA ILE A 193 -5.76 90.82 10.95
C ILE A 193 -5.80 90.15 12.33
N ILE A 194 -5.99 90.96 13.38
CA ILE A 194 -6.37 90.49 14.71
C ILE A 194 -7.80 90.95 14.97
N GLY A 195 -8.69 90.00 15.23
CA GLY A 195 -10.10 90.23 15.52
C GLY A 195 -10.34 90.80 16.91
N SER A 196 -11.59 90.76 17.30
CA SER A 196 -12.13 91.29 18.54
C SER A 196 -12.25 90.19 19.61
N ARG A 197 -13.13 90.40 20.59
CA ARG A 197 -13.47 89.42 21.64
C ARG A 197 -14.88 88.84 21.44
N TYR A 198 -15.39 88.95 20.23
CA TYR A 198 -16.73 88.54 19.82
C TYR A 198 -16.60 87.82 18.49
N ALA A 199 -17.58 86.99 18.15
CA ALA A 199 -17.64 86.28 16.86
C ALA A 199 -17.34 87.18 15.65
N ASP A 200 -16.20 86.91 15.03
CA ASP A 200 -15.63 87.61 13.89
C ASP A 200 -15.72 86.78 12.60
N LEU A 201 -15.75 87.47 11.46
CA LEU A 201 -15.65 86.86 10.13
C LEU A 201 -14.47 87.49 9.40
N ILE A 202 -13.41 86.73 9.15
CA ILE A 202 -12.17 87.24 8.56
C ILE A 202 -11.83 86.39 7.33
N GLU A 203 -11.84 87.02 6.16
CA GLU A 203 -11.44 86.43 4.87
C GLU A 203 -10.12 87.06 4.41
N GLY A 204 -9.15 86.22 4.08
CA GLY A 204 -7.86 86.54 3.48
C GLY A 204 -7.99 86.91 2.00
N ASP A 205 -6.87 87.00 1.30
CA ASP A 205 -6.81 87.29 -0.12
C ASP A 205 -6.19 86.14 -0.93
N THR A 206 -5.26 86.43 -1.83
CA THR A 206 -4.57 85.40 -2.62
C THR A 206 -3.08 85.31 -2.27
N LEU A 207 -2.63 86.08 -1.30
CA LEU A 207 -1.30 86.06 -0.71
C LEU A 207 -1.35 85.26 0.60
N SER A 208 -0.18 84.98 1.19
CA SER A 208 -0.12 84.35 2.51
C SER A 208 -0.53 85.35 3.59
N ASN A 209 -1.61 85.06 4.31
CA ASN A 209 -2.16 85.86 5.38
C ASN A 209 -2.00 85.17 6.75
N MET A 210 -2.02 85.96 7.81
CA MET A 210 -2.13 85.46 9.20
C MET A 210 -3.39 86.03 9.84
N LEU A 211 -4.39 85.19 10.07
CA LEU A 211 -5.68 85.61 10.60
C LEU A 211 -5.79 85.14 12.05
N VAL A 212 -6.05 86.08 12.96
CA VAL A 212 -6.25 85.80 14.39
C VAL A 212 -7.66 86.24 14.79
N GLY A 213 -8.50 85.33 15.26
CA GLY A 213 -9.86 85.58 15.72
C GLY A 213 -9.91 86.34 17.04
N GLY A 214 -9.52 85.70 18.15
CA GLY A 214 -9.45 86.29 19.47
C GLY A 214 -10.27 85.50 20.50
N GLU A 215 -11.24 86.15 21.14
CA GLU A 215 -12.28 85.45 21.92
C GLU A 215 -13.58 85.44 21.09
N GLY A 216 -14.44 84.43 21.25
CA GLY A 216 -15.72 84.31 20.55
C GLY A 216 -15.68 83.24 19.46
N ASP A 217 -16.84 82.93 18.89
CA ASP A 217 -16.98 81.91 17.85
C ASP A 217 -16.66 82.52 16.47
N ASP A 218 -15.43 82.39 16.03
CA ASP A 218 -14.89 83.08 14.86
C ASP A 218 -14.98 82.23 13.59
N THR A 219 -14.95 82.89 12.44
CA THR A 219 -14.89 82.24 11.12
C THR A 219 -13.75 82.84 10.31
N LEU A 220 -12.72 82.04 10.06
CA LEU A 220 -11.50 82.41 9.37
C LEU A 220 -11.40 81.66 8.04
N ASP A 221 -11.20 82.40 6.95
CA ASP A 221 -10.97 81.85 5.61
C ASP A 221 -9.67 82.45 5.07
N GLY A 222 -8.61 81.64 4.91
CA GLY A 222 -7.30 82.12 4.44
C GLY A 222 -7.29 82.52 2.98
N GLY A 223 -8.17 81.93 2.16
CA GLY A 223 -8.09 82.00 0.72
C GLY A 223 -7.14 80.96 0.12
N ARG A 224 -6.60 81.22 -1.08
CA ARG A 224 -5.98 80.16 -1.91
C ARG A 224 -4.51 79.88 -1.64
N SER A 225 -3.84 80.67 -0.82
CA SER A 225 -2.38 80.58 -0.61
C SER A 225 -2.08 79.70 0.61
N ALA A 226 -0.86 79.72 1.13
CA ALA A 226 -0.56 79.02 2.38
C ALA A 226 -0.72 80.02 3.53
N ASP A 227 -1.76 79.83 4.33
CA ASP A 227 -2.22 80.78 5.33
C ASP A 227 -2.07 80.23 6.76
N THR A 228 -1.93 81.12 7.74
CA THR A 228 -1.91 80.75 9.17
C THR A 228 -3.18 81.26 9.83
N LEU A 229 -3.99 80.37 10.40
CA LEU A 229 -5.28 80.68 11.00
C LEU A 229 -5.25 80.33 12.49
N ALA A 230 -5.61 81.28 13.36
CA ALA A 230 -5.70 81.07 14.81
C ALA A 230 -7.01 81.66 15.32
N GLY A 231 -7.94 80.82 15.75
CA GLY A 231 -9.27 81.20 16.25
C GLY A 231 -9.18 81.76 17.66
N GLY A 232 -8.52 81.04 18.58
CA GLY A 232 -8.40 81.46 19.97
C GLY A 232 -9.46 80.79 20.83
N THR A 233 -10.15 81.52 21.73
CA THR A 233 -11.16 80.87 22.60
C THR A 233 -12.56 81.02 22.04
N GLY A 234 -13.31 79.93 21.90
CA GLY A 234 -14.64 79.91 21.30
C GLY A 234 -14.79 78.71 20.37
N ASP A 235 -15.99 78.48 19.85
CA ASP A 235 -16.19 77.41 18.87
C ASP A 235 -15.91 77.94 17.45
N ASP A 236 -14.68 77.76 16.97
CA ASP A 236 -14.16 78.44 15.79
C ASP A 236 -14.32 77.64 14.49
N LYS A 237 -14.29 78.34 13.35
CA LYS A 237 -14.39 77.75 12.01
C LYS A 237 -13.29 78.21 11.07
N TYR A 238 -12.60 77.25 10.47
CA TYR A 238 -11.51 77.49 9.51
C TYR A 238 -11.92 76.99 8.12
N TYR A 239 -11.86 77.81 7.09
CA TYR A 239 -11.98 77.35 5.70
C TYR A 239 -10.58 77.04 5.16
N ILE A 240 -10.40 75.79 4.74
CA ILE A 240 -9.14 75.23 4.28
C ILE A 240 -9.23 75.01 2.78
N ASP A 241 -8.71 75.99 2.05
CA ASP A 241 -8.73 76.09 0.60
C ASP A 241 -7.40 75.65 -0.03
N ASN A 242 -6.33 75.54 0.78
CA ASN A 242 -5.01 75.06 0.38
C ASN A 242 -4.49 73.97 1.33
N SER A 243 -3.80 72.97 0.78
CA SER A 243 -3.19 71.88 1.55
C SER A 243 -2.05 72.32 2.48
N SER A 244 -1.58 73.57 2.35
CA SER A 244 -0.48 74.14 3.15
C SER A 244 -0.95 75.15 4.19
N ASP A 245 -2.26 75.30 4.39
CA ASP A 245 -2.81 76.11 5.48
C ASP A 245 -2.46 75.48 6.83
N VAL A 246 -2.16 76.32 7.82
CA VAL A 246 -1.78 75.92 9.18
C VAL A 246 -2.74 76.52 10.18
N ILE A 247 -3.45 75.67 10.91
CA ILE A 247 -4.29 76.07 12.05
C ILE A 247 -3.42 76.12 13.31
N THR A 248 -3.65 77.08 14.21
CA THR A 248 -2.95 77.18 15.50
C THR A 248 -3.95 77.32 16.64
N GLU A 249 -4.26 76.21 17.31
CA GLU A 249 -5.18 76.16 18.47
C GLU A 249 -4.54 75.53 19.70
N ASN A 250 -4.87 76.01 20.90
CA ASN A 250 -4.48 75.36 22.15
C ASN A 250 -5.58 74.43 22.68
N PRO A 251 -5.23 73.46 23.55
CA PRO A 251 -6.23 72.60 24.17
C PRO A 251 -7.20 73.37 25.09
N ASP A 252 -8.45 72.89 25.16
CA ASP A 252 -9.53 73.39 26.02
C ASP A 252 -10.06 74.81 25.69
N GLU A 253 -9.86 75.30 24.46
CA GLU A 253 -10.29 76.64 24.03
C GLU A 253 -11.68 76.68 23.35
N GLY A 254 -12.24 75.54 22.93
CA GLY A 254 -13.57 75.45 22.31
C GLY A 254 -13.85 74.10 21.66
N ILE A 255 -14.87 74.02 20.80
CA ILE A 255 -15.05 72.92 19.83
C ILE A 255 -14.93 73.50 18.41
N ASP A 256 -13.83 73.17 17.77
CA ASP A 256 -13.39 73.82 16.55
C ASP A 256 -13.70 72.99 15.30
N THR A 257 -13.97 73.67 14.19
CA THR A 257 -14.32 73.04 12.92
C THR A 257 -13.48 73.54 11.74
N ALA A 258 -12.71 72.66 11.12
CA ALA A 258 -12.12 72.90 9.80
C ALA A 258 -13.09 72.47 8.67
N ILE A 259 -13.43 73.38 7.77
CA ILE A 259 -14.20 73.16 6.55
C ILE A 259 -13.23 73.03 5.37
N ILE A 260 -13.19 71.87 4.73
CA ILE A 260 -12.15 71.51 3.77
C ILE A 260 -12.71 71.59 2.34
N THR A 261 -12.10 72.42 1.50
CA THR A 261 -12.33 72.48 0.05
C THR A 261 -11.07 72.12 -0.75
N ALA A 262 -9.92 71.99 -0.08
CA ALA A 262 -8.68 71.50 -0.65
C ALA A 262 -8.76 70.00 -1.00
N ASN A 263 -8.04 69.56 -2.05
CA ASN A 263 -8.00 68.14 -2.45
C ASN A 263 -7.32 67.24 -1.40
N PHE A 264 -6.43 67.81 -0.58
CA PHE A 264 -5.69 67.12 0.47
C PHE A 264 -5.51 68.07 1.65
N PHE A 265 -5.73 67.58 2.87
CA PHE A 265 -5.40 68.31 4.09
C PHE A 265 -5.02 67.33 5.21
N GLU A 266 -3.97 67.67 5.94
CA GLU A 266 -3.46 66.90 7.07
C GLU A 266 -3.34 67.85 8.27
N LEU A 267 -4.02 67.51 9.35
CA LEU A 267 -3.94 68.25 10.60
C LEU A 267 -2.58 67.97 11.26
N GLY A 268 -1.83 69.03 11.55
CA GLY A 268 -0.51 68.93 12.15
C GLY A 268 -0.57 68.51 13.62
N ALA A 269 0.54 67.94 14.11
CA ALA A 269 0.69 67.55 15.51
C ALA A 269 0.55 68.76 16.45
N GLY A 270 -0.22 68.61 17.52
CA GLY A 270 -0.51 69.64 18.51
C GLY A 270 -1.57 70.67 18.11
N GLN A 271 -2.22 70.54 16.95
CA GLN A 271 -3.36 71.39 16.56
C GLN A 271 -4.65 70.82 17.17
N SER A 272 -5.30 71.57 18.04
CA SER A 272 -6.44 71.09 18.85
C SER A 272 -7.80 71.23 18.14
N VAL A 273 -7.89 70.85 16.85
CA VAL A 273 -9.16 70.94 16.10
C VAL A 273 -9.96 69.65 16.26
N GLU A 274 -11.17 69.73 16.82
CA GLU A 274 -12.01 68.54 17.04
C GLU A 274 -12.70 68.06 15.76
N THR A 275 -13.23 68.96 14.93
CA THR A 275 -14.09 68.58 13.79
C THR A 275 -13.48 68.97 12.45
N MET A 276 -13.46 68.04 11.49
CA MET A 276 -13.11 68.29 10.09
C MET A 276 -14.29 67.93 9.18
N ARG A 277 -14.67 68.79 8.24
CA ARG A 277 -15.78 68.54 7.30
C ARG A 277 -15.39 68.89 5.87
N VAL A 278 -15.44 67.91 4.98
CA VAL A 278 -15.30 68.13 3.54
C VAL A 278 -16.54 68.83 3.00
N GLN A 279 -16.37 69.93 2.29
CA GLN A 279 -17.48 70.70 1.75
C GLN A 279 -18.21 69.94 0.64
N SER A 280 -19.54 70.07 0.62
CA SER A 280 -20.38 69.46 -0.43
C SER A 280 -19.92 69.83 -1.85
N GLY A 281 -19.64 68.81 -2.66
CA GLY A 281 -19.23 68.95 -4.07
C GLY A 281 -17.73 68.82 -4.32
N TYR A 282 -16.93 68.58 -3.27
CA TYR A 282 -15.52 68.28 -3.34
C TYR A 282 -15.27 66.78 -3.09
N THR A 283 -14.08 66.31 -3.43
CA THR A 283 -13.56 64.98 -3.07
C THR A 283 -12.18 65.21 -2.48
N SER A 284 -11.96 64.76 -1.25
CA SER A 284 -10.73 65.11 -0.54
C SER A 284 -10.11 63.93 0.18
N TRP A 285 -8.79 64.01 0.33
CA TRP A 285 -8.04 63.19 1.27
C TRP A 285 -7.76 64.00 2.52
N VAL A 286 -8.40 63.63 3.64
CA VAL A 286 -8.30 64.31 4.93
C VAL A 286 -7.66 63.39 5.95
N ARG A 287 -6.69 63.90 6.71
CA ARG A 287 -6.06 63.18 7.82
C ARG A 287 -6.11 64.01 9.10
N GLY A 288 -6.56 63.41 10.20
CA GLY A 288 -6.48 63.96 11.55
C GLY A 288 -5.11 63.78 12.20
N ASN A 289 -5.04 63.89 13.52
CA ASN A 289 -3.79 63.88 14.27
C ASN A 289 -3.86 62.94 15.48
N GLU A 290 -3.07 63.22 16.52
CA GLU A 290 -3.02 62.39 17.73
C GLU A 290 -4.21 62.56 18.70
N LEU A 291 -5.17 63.43 18.37
CA LEU A 291 -6.35 63.72 19.18
C LEU A 291 -7.58 63.01 18.62
N ALA A 292 -8.64 62.90 19.43
CA ALA A 292 -9.93 62.39 18.98
C ALA A 292 -10.61 63.40 18.03
N ASN A 293 -10.56 63.13 16.73
CA ASN A 293 -11.12 63.95 15.67
C ASN A 293 -12.45 63.38 15.13
N GLU A 294 -13.42 64.26 14.85
CA GLU A 294 -14.62 63.94 14.08
C GLU A 294 -14.46 64.39 12.62
N ILE A 295 -14.32 63.46 11.68
CA ILE A 295 -14.08 63.72 10.25
C ILE A 295 -15.31 63.33 9.43
N TYR A 296 -15.92 64.30 8.75
CA TYR A 296 -17.08 64.11 7.89
C TYR A 296 -16.73 64.34 6.42
N GLY A 297 -16.89 63.30 5.60
CA GLY A 297 -16.85 63.35 4.14
C GLY A 297 -18.08 64.00 3.52
N SER A 298 -18.12 63.99 2.20
CA SER A 298 -19.08 64.68 1.35
C SER A 298 -20.03 63.70 0.65
N ALA A 299 -20.60 64.11 -0.48
CA ALA A 299 -21.33 63.19 -1.37
C ALA A 299 -20.44 62.57 -2.46
N GLY A 300 -19.18 63.00 -2.57
CA GLY A 300 -18.17 62.44 -3.47
C GLY A 300 -17.44 61.25 -2.87
N ASP A 301 -16.42 60.77 -3.58
CA ASP A 301 -15.53 59.69 -3.13
C ASP A 301 -14.41 60.29 -2.27
N ASP A 302 -14.47 60.10 -0.95
CA ASP A 302 -13.56 60.71 0.01
C ASP A 302 -12.58 59.67 0.62
N THR A 303 -11.37 60.12 0.98
CA THR A 303 -10.41 59.33 1.76
C THR A 303 -10.19 60.02 3.10
N LEU A 304 -10.59 59.38 4.19
CA LEU A 304 -10.54 59.94 5.54
C LEU A 304 -9.62 59.08 6.41
N GLU A 305 -8.71 59.71 7.13
CA GLU A 305 -7.77 59.05 8.05
C GLU A 305 -7.87 59.72 9.44
N GLY A 306 -8.10 58.96 10.51
CA GLY A 306 -8.27 59.45 11.88
C GLY A 306 -6.95 59.91 12.49
N GLY A 307 -6.03 58.98 12.72
CA GLY A 307 -4.74 59.26 13.34
C GLY A 307 -4.44 58.31 14.50
N ASP A 308 -4.02 58.84 15.64
CA ASP A 308 -3.74 58.03 16.85
C ASP A 308 -4.84 58.15 17.95
N GLY A 309 -5.88 58.95 17.70
CA GLY A 309 -6.95 59.27 18.65
C GLY A 309 -8.11 58.27 18.64
N ASP A 310 -9.10 58.47 19.52
CA ASP A 310 -10.39 57.75 19.43
C ASP A 310 -11.30 58.53 18.45
N ASP A 311 -11.20 58.22 17.16
CA ASP A 311 -11.72 59.05 16.07
C ASP A 311 -13.12 58.64 15.59
N TYR A 312 -13.86 59.60 15.00
CA TYR A 312 -15.14 59.35 14.34
C TYR A 312 -15.08 59.78 12.88
N LEU A 313 -15.20 58.83 11.95
CA LEU A 313 -15.13 59.07 10.52
C LEU A 313 -16.47 58.75 9.85
N SER A 314 -16.99 59.65 9.02
CA SER A 314 -18.24 59.45 8.28
C SER A 314 -18.05 59.83 6.81
N GLY A 315 -17.93 58.85 5.91
CA GLY A 315 -17.65 59.05 4.49
C GLY A 315 -18.77 59.73 3.69
N GLY A 316 -20.03 59.51 4.06
CA GLY A 316 -21.17 60.12 3.38
C GLY A 316 -21.76 59.24 2.30
N ALA A 317 -22.02 59.77 1.09
CA ALA A 317 -22.72 59.00 0.05
C ALA A 317 -21.77 58.15 -0.81
N GLY A 318 -20.65 58.72 -1.30
CA GLY A 318 -19.80 58.13 -2.35
C GLY A 318 -19.05 56.85 -1.97
N PHE A 319 -18.14 56.42 -2.85
CA PHE A 319 -17.25 55.27 -2.61
C PHE A 319 -16.07 55.72 -1.76
N ASN A 320 -16.20 55.60 -0.44
CA ASN A 320 -15.26 56.19 0.49
C ASN A 320 -14.21 55.18 0.99
N ARG A 321 -13.05 55.70 1.41
CA ARG A 321 -11.98 54.94 2.08
C ARG A 321 -11.74 55.57 3.45
N LEU A 322 -12.05 54.84 4.51
CA LEU A 322 -11.95 55.32 5.89
C LEU A 322 -10.90 54.49 6.62
N PHE A 323 -9.94 55.15 7.26
CA PHE A 323 -8.88 54.53 8.04
C PHE A 323 -8.88 55.15 9.45
N GLY A 324 -9.11 54.37 10.51
CA GLY A 324 -9.12 54.85 11.89
C GLY A 324 -7.71 55.21 12.35
N GLY A 325 -6.85 54.20 12.48
CA GLY A 325 -5.44 54.36 12.81
C GLY A 325 -5.09 53.62 14.10
N ASN A 326 -4.60 54.31 15.12
CA ASN A 326 -4.56 53.75 16.48
C ASN A 326 -5.70 54.36 17.28
N GLY A 327 -6.37 53.61 18.14
CA GLY A 327 -7.41 54.20 18.99
C GLY A 327 -8.60 53.28 19.23
N LYS A 328 -9.76 53.87 19.44
CA LYS A 328 -11.08 53.21 19.38
C LYS A 328 -11.96 54.01 18.47
N ASP A 329 -11.92 53.66 17.20
CA ASP A 329 -12.45 54.47 16.13
C ASP A 329 -13.85 54.05 15.74
N SER A 330 -14.63 54.97 15.18
CA SER A 330 -15.98 54.72 14.68
C SER A 330 -16.10 55.20 13.24
N LEU A 331 -16.10 54.27 12.30
CA LEU A 331 -16.12 54.53 10.85
C LEU A 331 -17.49 54.22 10.26
N ILE A 332 -18.05 55.15 9.49
CA ILE A 332 -19.35 55.03 8.81
C ILE A 332 -19.18 55.31 7.31
N GLY A 333 -19.28 54.27 6.49
CA GLY A 333 -19.00 54.29 5.05
C GLY A 333 -20.04 55.05 4.23
N GLY A 334 -21.31 54.59 4.22
CA GLY A 334 -22.35 55.21 3.41
C GLY A 334 -23.43 54.24 2.95
N ASN A 335 -23.91 54.37 1.71
CA ASN A 335 -24.76 53.36 1.06
C ASN A 335 -24.16 52.85 -0.26
N GLN A 336 -22.97 53.33 -0.64
CA GLN A 336 -22.19 52.85 -1.79
C GLN A 336 -21.15 51.84 -1.29
N GLY A 337 -20.29 51.30 -2.15
CA GLY A 337 -19.25 50.37 -1.70
C GLY A 337 -18.05 51.11 -1.11
N ASN A 338 -17.78 50.93 0.17
CA ASN A 338 -16.73 51.62 0.90
C ASN A 338 -15.64 50.67 1.37
N ILE A 339 -14.46 51.21 1.70
CA ILE A 339 -13.40 50.49 2.40
C ILE A 339 -13.30 51.09 3.81
N LEU A 340 -13.45 50.26 4.84
CA LEU A 340 -13.38 50.67 6.24
C LEU A 340 -12.28 49.84 6.93
N ASP A 341 -11.29 50.52 7.49
CA ASP A 341 -10.16 49.92 8.19
C ASP A 341 -10.00 50.63 9.53
N GLY A 342 -10.32 49.95 10.64
CA GLY A 342 -10.22 50.52 11.98
C GLY A 342 -8.77 50.77 12.38
N GLY A 343 -7.86 49.89 11.98
CA GLY A 343 -6.51 49.85 12.51
C GLY A 343 -6.47 49.32 13.94
N ALA A 344 -5.44 49.70 14.69
CA ALA A 344 -5.20 49.14 16.02
C ALA A 344 -6.22 49.67 17.04
N GLY A 345 -7.17 48.83 17.44
CA GLY A 345 -8.20 49.30 18.34
C GLY A 345 -9.26 48.29 18.74
N ALA A 346 -10.34 48.84 19.29
CA ALA A 346 -11.60 48.13 19.46
C ALA A 346 -12.65 48.99 18.77
N ASP A 347 -12.74 48.84 17.45
CA ASP A 347 -13.33 49.83 16.57
C ASP A 347 -14.77 49.49 16.19
N VAL A 348 -15.50 50.46 15.66
CA VAL A 348 -16.87 50.29 15.19
C VAL A 348 -16.92 50.60 13.69
N LEU A 349 -17.20 49.58 12.87
CA LEU A 349 -17.17 49.68 11.42
C LEU A 349 -18.60 49.52 10.87
N VAL A 350 -19.09 50.52 10.12
CA VAL A 350 -20.47 50.58 9.62
C VAL A 350 -20.50 50.82 8.10
N GLY A 351 -20.67 49.77 7.30
CA GLY A 351 -20.57 49.81 5.82
C GLY A 351 -21.76 50.48 5.15
N GLY A 352 -22.96 49.93 5.33
CA GLY A 352 -24.18 50.48 4.72
C GLY A 352 -25.03 49.45 4.00
N SER A 353 -25.48 49.80 2.79
CA SER A 353 -26.19 48.90 1.87
C SER A 353 -25.43 48.62 0.57
N GLY A 354 -24.16 49.05 0.48
CA GLY A 354 -23.32 48.88 -0.70
C GLY A 354 -22.62 47.54 -0.68
N ASN A 355 -21.61 47.38 -1.55
CA ASN A 355 -20.65 46.29 -1.43
C ASN A 355 -19.43 46.84 -0.70
N ASP A 356 -19.42 46.71 0.61
CA ASP A 356 -18.43 47.27 1.50
C ASP A 356 -17.30 46.26 1.78
N THR A 357 -16.11 46.78 2.03
CA THR A 357 -14.91 46.03 2.43
C THR A 357 -14.52 46.47 3.83
N PHE A 358 -14.47 45.54 4.77
CA PHE A 358 -14.05 45.74 6.15
C PHE A 358 -12.67 45.13 6.35
N VAL A 359 -11.71 45.90 6.87
CA VAL A 359 -10.42 45.37 7.33
C VAL A 359 -10.51 45.16 8.84
N ILE A 360 -10.18 43.95 9.28
CA ILE A 360 -10.35 43.49 10.65
C ILE A 360 -9.00 42.94 11.14
N ASP A 361 -8.43 43.60 12.14
CA ASP A 361 -7.19 43.18 12.78
C ASP A 361 -7.37 42.87 14.28
N SER A 362 -8.57 43.08 14.82
CA SER A 362 -8.89 42.90 16.23
C SER A 362 -10.22 42.18 16.46
N LEU A 363 -10.21 41.14 17.30
CA LEU A 363 -11.44 40.43 17.70
C LEU A 363 -12.42 41.28 18.51
N THR A 364 -11.99 42.46 18.97
CA THR A 364 -12.85 43.38 19.72
C THR A 364 -13.58 44.38 18.84
N ASP A 365 -13.34 44.38 17.54
CA ASP A 365 -14.04 45.24 16.59
C ASP A 365 -15.51 44.85 16.47
N VAL A 366 -16.35 45.85 16.25
CA VAL A 366 -17.82 45.73 16.18
C VAL A 366 -18.32 46.17 14.82
N PHE A 367 -18.97 45.26 14.12
CA PHE A 367 -19.51 45.48 12.78
C PHE A 367 -21.00 45.76 12.81
N ARG A 368 -21.46 46.69 11.97
CA ARG A 368 -22.90 46.94 11.79
C ARG A 368 -23.22 47.18 10.33
N GLU A 369 -24.20 46.46 9.83
CA GLU A 369 -24.61 46.57 8.44
C GLU A 369 -26.13 46.48 8.26
N ALA A 370 -26.62 46.93 7.10
CA ALA A 370 -28.03 46.84 6.79
C ALA A 370 -28.40 45.42 6.33
N ALA A 371 -29.48 44.85 6.87
CA ALA A 371 -29.95 43.49 6.55
C ALA A 371 -30.32 43.21 5.07
N THR A 372 -30.23 44.21 4.19
CA THR A 372 -30.44 44.13 2.74
C THR A 372 -29.23 44.69 1.97
N GLY A 373 -28.03 44.52 2.54
CA GLY A 373 -26.73 44.95 1.99
C GLY A 373 -26.35 44.29 0.67
N GLY A 374 -25.18 44.67 0.17
CA GLY A 374 -24.64 44.25 -1.12
C GLY A 374 -23.94 42.90 -1.04
N ARG A 375 -22.81 42.77 -1.75
CA ARG A 375 -21.88 41.65 -1.60
C ARG A 375 -20.65 42.16 -0.84
N ASP A 376 -20.57 41.83 0.43
CA ASP A 376 -19.66 42.47 1.39
C ASP A 376 -18.45 41.58 1.70
N THR A 377 -17.29 42.21 1.91
CA THR A 377 -15.98 41.54 2.06
C THR A 377 -15.33 41.86 3.41
N ALA A 378 -14.93 40.85 4.18
CA ALA A 378 -14.06 41.00 5.34
C ALA A 378 -12.63 40.59 4.98
N ILE A 379 -11.67 41.49 5.19
CA ILE A 379 -10.22 41.23 5.08
C ILE A 379 -9.68 41.08 6.51
N VAL A 380 -9.15 39.90 6.86
CA VAL A 380 -8.73 39.59 8.24
C VAL A 380 -7.23 39.29 8.32
N SER A 381 -6.56 39.69 9.40
CA SER A 381 -5.16 39.30 9.70
C SER A 381 -5.03 38.43 10.96
N ILE A 382 -6.16 37.93 11.45
CA ILE A 382 -6.34 37.16 12.68
C ILE A 382 -7.32 36.00 12.43
N ASP A 383 -7.32 35.00 13.31
CA ASP A 383 -8.37 33.98 13.34
C ASP A 383 -9.74 34.66 13.41
N TYR A 384 -10.68 34.27 12.55
CA TYR A 384 -11.98 34.91 12.45
C TYR A 384 -13.11 33.93 12.12
N ASP A 385 -14.22 34.08 12.84
CA ASP A 385 -15.40 33.20 12.75
C ASP A 385 -16.63 34.06 12.47
N LEU A 386 -17.20 33.96 11.26
CA LEU A 386 -18.39 34.72 10.87
C LEU A 386 -19.64 34.33 11.67
N SER A 387 -19.68 33.14 12.29
CA SER A 387 -20.83 32.67 13.07
C SER A 387 -21.04 33.46 14.37
N VAL A 388 -20.03 34.20 14.84
CA VAL A 388 -20.15 35.09 16.01
C VAL A 388 -20.89 36.39 15.69
N LEU A 389 -21.06 36.71 14.40
CA LEU A 389 -21.85 37.85 13.96
C LEU A 389 -23.34 37.50 14.04
N ASP A 390 -24.13 38.47 14.50
CA ASP A 390 -25.51 38.29 14.97
C ASP A 390 -26.49 38.00 13.79
N LYS A 391 -26.49 36.77 13.24
CA LYS A 391 -27.45 36.13 12.29
C LYS A 391 -28.06 36.96 11.15
N LEU A 392 -27.47 38.09 10.80
CA LEU A 392 -27.90 38.95 9.71
C LEU A 392 -26.88 38.83 8.59
N LYS A 393 -27.38 38.89 7.35
CA LYS A 393 -26.61 38.83 6.11
C LYS A 393 -25.60 39.98 6.09
N ILE A 394 -24.34 39.72 6.42
CA ILE A 394 -23.36 40.81 6.62
C ILE A 394 -22.07 40.56 5.83
N ILE A 395 -21.57 39.32 5.68
CA ILE A 395 -20.32 39.09 4.92
C ILE A 395 -20.49 37.90 3.97
N ASP A 396 -20.25 38.13 2.68
CA ASP A 396 -20.25 37.10 1.64
C ASP A 396 -18.86 36.57 1.36
N VAL A 397 -17.84 37.43 1.49
CA VAL A 397 -16.44 37.10 1.20
C VAL A 397 -15.59 37.29 2.44
N LEU A 398 -14.99 36.22 2.96
CA LEU A 398 -13.98 36.27 4.01
C LEU A 398 -12.61 36.03 3.37
N THR A 399 -11.68 36.96 3.49
CA THR A 399 -10.35 36.82 2.90
C THR A 399 -9.29 37.14 3.92
N ALA A 400 -8.23 36.34 3.99
CA ALA A 400 -7.03 36.71 4.72
C ALA A 400 -6.37 37.94 4.08
N ALA A 401 -5.72 38.77 4.87
CA ALA A 401 -4.88 39.85 4.37
C ALA A 401 -3.59 39.26 3.76
N VAL A 402 -3.12 39.81 2.65
CA VAL A 402 -1.90 39.35 1.96
C VAL A 402 -0.70 39.38 2.91
N GLY A 403 -0.01 38.25 3.06
CA GLY A 403 1.14 38.09 3.96
C GLY A 403 0.81 37.77 5.41
N SER A 404 -0.47 37.58 5.75
CA SER A 404 -0.87 36.88 6.99
C SER A 404 -0.42 35.44 6.90
N ALA A 405 -0.05 34.82 8.03
CA ALA A 405 0.35 33.41 8.05
C ALA A 405 -0.53 32.66 9.05
N ASN A 406 -1.11 31.55 8.59
CA ASN A 406 -1.70 30.48 9.37
C ASN A 406 -2.95 30.93 10.17
N LEU A 407 -4.02 31.25 9.47
CA LEU A 407 -5.28 31.71 10.06
C LEU A 407 -6.32 30.60 10.15
N LYS A 408 -7.20 30.70 11.15
CA LYS A 408 -8.45 29.93 11.22
C LYS A 408 -9.61 30.78 10.75
N LEU A 409 -10.19 30.42 9.61
CA LEU A 409 -11.28 31.13 8.95
C LEU A 409 -12.52 30.26 8.96
N ARG A 410 -13.61 30.74 9.59
CA ARG A 410 -14.88 30.02 9.64
C ARG A 410 -16.02 30.84 9.03
N GLY A 411 -16.77 30.23 8.13
CA GLY A 411 -17.99 30.75 7.52
C GLY A 411 -19.19 30.76 8.47
N ASN A 412 -20.39 30.94 7.91
CA ASN A 412 -21.66 30.88 8.64
C ASN A 412 -22.69 30.04 7.88
N ASP A 413 -23.95 30.00 8.31
CA ASP A 413 -25.02 29.19 7.69
C ASP A 413 -25.46 29.67 6.25
N LEU A 414 -24.64 30.47 5.56
CA LEU A 414 -24.90 31.06 4.24
C LEU A 414 -23.74 30.73 3.29
N ALA A 415 -24.01 30.72 1.98
CA ALA A 415 -22.97 30.58 0.97
C ALA A 415 -21.92 31.71 1.04
N ASN A 416 -20.72 31.37 1.50
CA ASN A 416 -19.56 32.22 1.65
C ASN A 416 -18.48 31.88 0.60
N THR A 417 -17.66 32.89 0.26
CA THR A 417 -16.38 32.70 -0.42
C THR A 417 -15.27 32.95 0.60
N ILE A 418 -14.48 31.94 0.94
CA ILE A 418 -13.40 32.04 1.93
C ILE A 418 -12.04 31.86 1.22
N ASN A 419 -11.15 32.85 1.35
CA ASN A 419 -9.82 32.85 0.73
C ASN A 419 -8.70 32.99 1.78
N GLY A 420 -7.84 31.97 1.96
CA GLY A 420 -6.70 31.95 2.89
C GLY A 420 -5.44 32.69 2.42
N ASN A 421 -5.29 32.89 1.10
CA ASN A 421 -4.12 33.48 0.46
C ASN A 421 -2.78 32.73 0.67
N ASP A 422 -1.91 33.17 1.59
CA ASP A 422 -0.61 32.52 1.86
C ASP A 422 -0.67 32.01 3.32
N GLY A 423 0.12 30.98 3.66
CA GLY A 423 0.21 30.36 4.99
C GLY A 423 -0.63 29.09 5.15
N ASP A 424 -0.40 28.36 6.24
CA ASP A 424 -1.06 27.09 6.55
C ASP A 424 -2.39 27.34 7.27
N ASN A 425 -3.46 27.61 6.53
CA ASN A 425 -4.75 28.05 7.08
C ASN A 425 -5.67 26.86 7.41
N THR A 426 -6.60 27.08 8.32
CA THR A 426 -7.73 26.18 8.56
C THR A 426 -9.01 26.87 8.15
N ILE A 427 -9.71 26.32 7.16
CA ILE A 427 -10.91 26.90 6.56
C ILE A 427 -12.11 25.97 6.82
N ASP A 428 -13.14 26.50 7.46
CA ASP A 428 -14.38 25.78 7.77
C ASP A 428 -15.55 26.55 7.15
N GLY A 429 -16.23 25.96 6.15
CA GLY A 429 -17.37 26.59 5.49
C GLY A 429 -18.55 26.85 6.45
N ALA A 430 -18.68 26.03 7.50
CA ALA A 430 -19.95 25.81 8.19
C ALA A 430 -21.06 25.45 7.18
N GLY A 431 -22.34 25.63 7.53
CA GLY A 431 -23.42 25.23 6.64
C GLY A 431 -23.59 26.19 5.47
N GLY A 432 -23.64 25.72 4.23
CA GLY A 432 -23.83 26.63 3.11
C GLY A 432 -23.69 25.94 1.77
N ASP A 433 -23.57 26.72 0.71
CA ASP A 433 -23.00 26.22 -0.55
C ASP A 433 -21.72 27.05 -0.73
N ASP A 434 -20.64 26.67 -0.05
CA ASP A 434 -19.46 27.51 0.17
C ASP A 434 -18.40 27.34 -0.93
N THR A 435 -17.52 28.32 -1.09
CA THR A 435 -16.33 28.24 -1.94
C THR A 435 -15.10 28.57 -1.10
N MET A 436 -14.18 27.62 -0.97
CA MET A 436 -13.01 27.71 -0.10
C MET A 436 -11.74 27.57 -0.92
N ALA A 437 -10.78 28.47 -0.73
CA ALA A 437 -9.47 28.44 -1.37
C ALA A 437 -8.41 28.85 -0.34
N GLY A 438 -7.45 27.99 -0.01
CA GLY A 438 -6.40 28.28 0.96
C GLY A 438 -5.24 29.05 0.35
N GLY A 439 -4.89 28.67 -0.88
CA GLY A 439 -3.78 29.27 -1.61
C GLY A 439 -2.47 28.61 -1.21
N LYS A 440 -1.39 29.38 -1.05
CA LYS A 440 -0.07 28.78 -0.78
C LYS A 440 0.14 28.46 0.69
N GLY A 441 0.30 27.19 1.02
CA GLY A 441 0.60 26.70 2.35
C GLY A 441 -0.01 25.33 2.52
N ASP A 442 0.23 24.69 3.66
CA ASP A 442 -0.39 23.42 3.97
C ASP A 442 -1.78 23.69 4.61
N ASP A 443 -2.83 23.76 3.80
CA ASP A 443 -4.16 24.20 4.24
C ASP A 443 -5.08 23.03 4.69
N VAL A 444 -6.03 23.31 5.59
CA VAL A 444 -7.00 22.33 6.12
C VAL A 444 -8.42 22.82 5.92
N TYR A 445 -9.25 22.05 5.21
CA TYR A 445 -10.65 22.33 4.93
C TYR A 445 -11.60 21.47 5.78
N TYR A 446 -12.72 22.05 6.20
CA TYR A 446 -13.88 21.31 6.70
C TYR A 446 -15.05 21.51 5.75
N VAL A 447 -15.49 20.42 5.12
CA VAL A 447 -16.58 20.38 4.13
C VAL A 447 -17.79 19.68 4.75
N ASP A 448 -18.89 20.40 4.91
CA ASP A 448 -20.10 19.86 5.56
C ASP A 448 -21.35 19.90 4.67
N SER A 449 -21.26 20.51 3.48
CA SER A 449 -22.33 20.56 2.49
C SER A 449 -21.89 20.05 1.11
N ALA A 450 -22.75 19.26 0.46
CA ALA A 450 -22.45 18.56 -0.80
C ALA A 450 -22.30 19.47 -2.03
N LYS A 451 -22.30 20.78 -1.80
CA LYS A 451 -22.06 21.78 -2.83
C LYS A 451 -20.95 22.75 -2.44
N ASP A 452 -20.28 22.51 -1.31
CA ASP A 452 -19.06 23.21 -1.00
C ASP A 452 -18.03 22.86 -2.07
N ALA A 453 -17.29 23.87 -2.50
CA ALA A 453 -16.24 23.74 -3.49
C ALA A 453 -14.91 24.15 -2.86
N VAL A 454 -13.98 23.21 -2.76
CA VAL A 454 -12.58 23.47 -2.46
C VAL A 454 -11.85 23.75 -3.77
N ILE A 455 -11.07 24.84 -3.82
CA ILE A 455 -10.32 25.26 -5.01
C ILE A 455 -8.83 25.33 -4.65
N GLU A 456 -8.09 24.32 -5.10
CA GLU A 456 -6.63 24.27 -4.98
C GLU A 456 -5.92 24.26 -6.33
N LEU A 457 -4.68 24.78 -6.36
CA LEU A 457 -3.80 24.75 -7.52
C LEU A 457 -2.57 23.88 -7.25
N ALA A 458 -2.09 23.22 -8.30
CA ALA A 458 -0.91 22.36 -8.22
C ALA A 458 0.33 23.10 -7.65
N GLY A 459 0.92 22.54 -6.59
CA GLY A 459 2.16 22.99 -5.97
C GLY A 459 1.99 24.19 -5.02
N GLU A 460 0.80 24.38 -4.46
CA GLU A 460 0.53 25.40 -3.45
C GLU A 460 0.79 24.93 -2.01
N GLY A 461 0.74 23.63 -1.72
CA GLY A 461 1.22 23.06 -0.45
C GLY A 461 0.84 21.59 -0.31
N TYR A 462 0.72 21.12 0.95
CA TYR A 462 0.10 19.84 1.30
C TYR A 462 -1.26 20.10 1.96
N ASP A 463 -2.33 19.81 1.25
CA ASP A 463 -3.68 20.23 1.59
C ASP A 463 -4.55 19.07 2.08
N LYS A 464 -5.39 19.34 3.10
CA LYS A 464 -6.20 18.33 3.78
C LYS A 464 -7.68 18.70 3.83
N ILE A 465 -8.58 17.77 3.52
CA ILE A 465 -10.03 17.92 3.68
C ILE A 465 -10.56 16.98 4.77
N TYR A 466 -11.32 17.50 5.72
CA TYR A 466 -12.26 16.72 6.53
C TYR A 466 -13.68 16.90 5.95
N THR A 467 -14.35 15.80 5.63
CA THR A 467 -15.72 15.82 5.09
C THR A 467 -16.65 14.93 5.89
N SER A 468 -17.94 15.23 5.97
CA SER A 468 -18.95 14.29 6.53
C SER A 468 -19.94 13.77 5.49
N ILE A 469 -19.61 13.98 4.22
CA ILE A 469 -20.47 13.81 3.05
C ILE A 469 -19.64 13.34 1.85
N SER A 470 -20.32 12.90 0.79
CA SER A 470 -19.68 12.55 -0.48
C SER A 470 -19.07 13.76 -1.20
N LEU A 471 -17.88 13.58 -1.78
CA LEU A 471 -17.17 14.54 -2.61
C LEU A 471 -16.98 13.98 -4.02
N SER A 472 -17.60 14.61 -5.01
CA SER A 472 -17.46 14.23 -6.41
C SER A 472 -16.57 15.25 -7.13
N SER A 473 -15.31 14.89 -7.41
CA SER A 473 -14.28 15.73 -8.06
C SER A 473 -13.52 16.66 -7.11
N VAL A 474 -12.51 16.09 -6.43
CA VAL A 474 -11.46 16.85 -5.73
C VAL A 474 -10.18 16.79 -6.56
N ALA A 475 -9.43 17.88 -6.64
CA ALA A 475 -8.17 17.98 -7.38
C ALA A 475 -7.15 18.82 -6.61
N ASN A 476 -5.86 18.47 -6.70
CA ASN A 476 -4.74 19.13 -6.01
C ASN A 476 -4.92 19.12 -4.49
N VAL A 477 -5.34 18.00 -3.91
CA VAL A 477 -5.50 17.82 -2.46
C VAL A 477 -4.87 16.50 -2.09
N GLU A 478 -3.89 16.52 -1.20
CA GLU A 478 -3.10 15.35 -0.86
C GLU A 478 -3.71 14.47 0.25
N GLU A 479 -4.66 14.98 1.04
CA GLU A 479 -5.31 14.19 2.11
C GLU A 479 -6.81 14.48 2.25
N ILE A 480 -7.64 13.44 2.30
CA ILE A 480 -9.09 13.54 2.50
C ILE A 480 -9.52 12.54 3.58
N ILE A 481 -10.25 13.00 4.60
CA ILE A 481 -10.76 12.17 5.69
C ILE A 481 -12.27 12.30 5.77
N MET A 482 -12.98 11.18 5.58
CA MET A 482 -14.40 11.08 5.86
C MET A 482 -14.66 10.93 7.35
N THR A 483 -15.60 11.72 7.84
CA THR A 483 -16.07 11.74 9.22
C THR A 483 -17.53 11.32 9.24
N GLY A 484 -17.95 10.68 10.34
CA GLY A 484 -19.32 10.18 10.46
C GLY A 484 -19.38 8.65 10.37
N SER A 485 -20.56 8.13 10.01
CA SER A 485 -20.86 6.67 10.03
C SER A 485 -21.85 6.28 8.93
N GLY A 486 -21.95 7.09 7.87
CA GLY A 486 -22.87 6.86 6.77
C GLY A 486 -22.09 6.73 5.48
N ASP A 487 -22.67 6.00 4.53
CA ASP A 487 -22.11 5.68 3.22
C ASP A 487 -21.48 6.91 2.55
N GLY A 488 -20.23 6.76 2.12
CA GLY A 488 -19.41 7.79 1.52
C GLY A 488 -19.14 7.56 0.04
N VAL A 489 -18.93 8.64 -0.72
CA VAL A 489 -18.37 8.54 -2.08
C VAL A 489 -17.33 9.63 -2.24
N ILE A 490 -16.07 9.26 -2.49
CA ILE A 490 -14.99 10.18 -2.82
C ILE A 490 -14.44 9.79 -4.19
N VAL A 491 -14.38 10.76 -5.10
CA VAL A 491 -13.77 10.57 -6.42
C VAL A 491 -12.69 11.64 -6.61
N ILE A 492 -11.44 11.19 -6.63
CA ILE A 492 -10.25 12.00 -6.90
C ILE A 492 -10.12 12.19 -8.41
N THR A 493 -9.57 13.34 -8.81
CA THR A 493 -9.32 13.65 -10.23
C THR A 493 -7.92 14.22 -10.47
N ASP A 494 -7.08 14.21 -9.44
CA ASP A 494 -5.71 14.72 -9.47
C ASP A 494 -4.75 13.68 -10.08
N PRO A 495 -3.80 14.06 -10.95
CA PRO A 495 -2.67 13.20 -11.32
C PRO A 495 -1.57 13.05 -10.24
N GLY A 496 -1.70 13.69 -9.07
CA GLY A 496 -0.84 13.51 -7.91
C GLY A 496 -1.39 12.48 -6.91
N GLY A 497 -0.49 11.74 -6.25
CA GLY A 497 -0.89 10.75 -5.25
C GLY A 497 -1.58 11.37 -4.03
N THR A 498 -2.72 10.78 -3.64
CA THR A 498 -3.65 11.29 -2.63
C THR A 498 -3.93 10.25 -1.55
N ASN A 499 -3.97 10.67 -0.28
CA ASN A 499 -4.39 9.84 0.85
C ASN A 499 -5.88 10.04 1.15
N VAL A 500 -6.68 8.98 1.15
CA VAL A 500 -8.12 9.01 1.44
C VAL A 500 -8.46 8.02 2.54
N GLU A 501 -9.06 8.51 3.62
CA GLU A 501 -9.59 7.70 4.72
C GLU A 501 -11.12 7.76 4.72
N GLY A 502 -11.75 6.61 4.61
CA GLY A 502 -13.18 6.39 4.72
C GLY A 502 -13.69 6.38 6.17
N ASN A 503 -14.93 5.96 6.39
CA ASN A 503 -15.59 5.92 7.68
C ASN A 503 -16.22 4.55 7.96
N ASP A 504 -16.93 4.37 9.08
CA ASP A 504 -17.56 3.09 9.46
C ASP A 504 -18.81 2.67 8.61
N GLY A 505 -19.01 3.23 7.41
CA GLY A 505 -20.11 2.86 6.51
C GLY A 505 -19.60 2.44 5.14
N ASN A 506 -20.47 1.92 4.28
CA ASN A 506 -20.09 1.44 2.95
C ASN A 506 -19.63 2.59 2.03
N ASN A 507 -18.33 2.68 1.79
CA ASN A 507 -17.65 3.77 1.11
C ASN A 507 -17.30 3.38 -0.33
N THR A 508 -17.35 4.35 -1.24
CA THR A 508 -16.78 4.21 -2.59
C THR A 508 -15.66 5.23 -2.76
N LEU A 509 -14.42 4.78 -2.79
CA LEU A 509 -13.23 5.61 -2.91
C LEU A 509 -12.56 5.32 -4.26
N VAL A 510 -12.42 6.34 -5.09
CA VAL A 510 -11.81 6.20 -6.42
C VAL A 510 -10.64 7.16 -6.50
N GLY A 511 -9.44 6.59 -6.60
CA GLY A 511 -8.18 7.23 -6.93
C GLY A 511 -8.12 7.69 -8.39
N ALA A 512 -6.96 8.16 -8.81
CA ALA A 512 -6.76 8.75 -10.12
C ALA A 512 -5.44 8.29 -10.75
N ASP A 513 -4.70 9.18 -11.43
CA ASP A 513 -3.31 8.88 -11.78
C ASP A 513 -2.45 9.29 -10.58
N GLY A 514 -1.39 8.56 -10.23
CA GLY A 514 -0.54 8.86 -9.08
C GLY A 514 -0.45 7.68 -8.11
N ASN A 515 0.40 7.80 -7.08
CA ASN A 515 0.50 6.77 -6.05
C ASN A 515 -0.44 7.14 -4.90
N ASP A 516 -1.63 6.59 -4.91
CA ASP A 516 -2.70 6.86 -3.96
C ASP A 516 -2.60 5.98 -2.70
N THR A 517 -3.20 6.43 -1.60
CA THR A 517 -3.38 5.62 -0.39
C THR A 517 -4.83 5.68 0.01
N LEU A 518 -5.57 4.59 -0.12
CA LEU A 518 -7.01 4.52 0.11
C LEU A 518 -7.29 3.58 1.29
N SER A 519 -8.11 4.02 2.25
CA SER A 519 -8.56 3.19 3.37
C SER A 519 -10.09 3.26 3.48
N GLY A 520 -10.79 2.12 3.43
CA GLY A 520 -12.25 2.03 3.44
C GLY A 520 -12.85 2.35 4.80
N GLY A 521 -12.22 1.84 5.85
CA GLY A 521 -12.64 2.05 7.22
C GLY A 521 -13.35 0.81 7.74
N GLY A 522 -14.68 0.81 7.76
CA GLY A 522 -15.41 -0.42 7.98
C GLY A 522 -16.80 -0.36 7.35
N GLY A 523 -17.44 -1.50 7.15
CA GLY A 523 -18.57 -1.61 6.22
C GLY A 523 -18.09 -2.20 4.90
N ASP A 524 -19.01 -2.51 3.98
CA ASP A 524 -18.65 -3.15 2.71
C ASP A 524 -18.27 -2.08 1.68
N ASP A 525 -16.97 -1.91 1.46
CA ASP A 525 -16.36 -0.79 0.75
C ASP A 525 -15.94 -1.15 -0.68
N SER A 526 -15.84 -0.14 -1.55
CA SER A 526 -15.37 -0.28 -2.94
C SER A 526 -14.27 0.74 -3.20
N LEU A 527 -13.04 0.26 -3.35
CA LEU A 527 -11.84 1.06 -3.52
C LEU A 527 -11.20 0.75 -4.89
N ASP A 528 -10.83 1.79 -5.63
CA ASP A 528 -10.20 1.70 -6.96
C ASP A 528 -9.01 2.67 -7.00
N GLY A 529 -7.78 2.15 -7.07
CA GLY A 529 -6.53 2.93 -7.04
C GLY A 529 -6.31 3.71 -8.34
N GLY A 530 -6.47 3.05 -9.48
CA GLY A 530 -6.41 3.67 -10.79
C GLY A 530 -5.08 3.40 -11.49
N SER A 531 -4.18 4.38 -11.54
CA SER A 531 -2.88 4.21 -12.18
C SER A 531 -1.76 4.79 -11.34
N GLY A 532 -0.74 4.02 -11.03
CA GLY A 532 0.37 4.37 -10.16
C GLY A 532 0.58 3.25 -9.15
N ASN A 533 1.50 3.43 -8.21
CA ASN A 533 1.74 2.40 -7.19
C ASN A 533 0.93 2.74 -5.95
N ASP A 534 -0.21 2.10 -5.79
CA ASP A 534 -1.25 2.43 -4.84
C ASP A 534 -1.18 1.56 -3.57
N VAL A 535 -1.67 2.09 -2.46
CA VAL A 535 -1.82 1.36 -1.19
C VAL A 535 -3.29 1.39 -0.80
N ILE A 536 -3.95 0.23 -0.75
CA ILE A 536 -5.40 0.12 -0.58
C ILE A 536 -5.69 -0.81 0.60
N ASP A 537 -6.50 -0.36 1.56
CA ASP A 537 -6.87 -1.09 2.77
C ASP A 537 -8.40 -1.06 2.93
N GLY A 538 -9.08 -2.21 2.80
CA GLY A 538 -10.53 -2.32 2.93
C GLY A 538 -10.97 -2.08 4.38
N GLY A 539 -10.48 -2.92 5.28
CA GLY A 539 -10.80 -2.89 6.70
C GLY A 539 -11.76 -4.04 7.05
N PRO A 540 -12.65 -3.86 8.04
CA PRO A 540 -13.67 -4.86 8.33
C PRO A 540 -14.93 -4.66 7.46
N GLY A 541 -15.35 -5.68 6.72
CA GLY A 541 -16.48 -5.65 5.80
C GLY A 541 -16.26 -6.61 4.62
N ASP A 542 -17.27 -6.89 3.80
CA ASP A 542 -17.02 -7.64 2.54
C ASP A 542 -16.62 -6.62 1.44
N ASP A 543 -15.32 -6.39 1.26
CA ASP A 543 -14.77 -5.28 0.47
C ASP A 543 -14.44 -5.64 -0.99
N THR A 544 -14.36 -4.63 -1.86
CA THR A 544 -13.90 -4.78 -3.25
C THR A 544 -12.79 -3.77 -3.54
N LEU A 545 -11.57 -4.26 -3.77
CA LEU A 545 -10.37 -3.47 -3.98
C LEU A 545 -9.82 -3.73 -5.39
N VAL A 546 -9.48 -2.67 -6.10
CA VAL A 546 -8.83 -2.72 -7.43
C VAL A 546 -7.59 -1.84 -7.39
N GLY A 547 -6.41 -2.38 -7.68
CA GLY A 547 -5.14 -1.65 -7.80
C GLY A 547 -5.11 -0.84 -9.08
N GLY A 548 -5.02 -1.53 -10.22
CA GLY A 548 -5.07 -0.94 -11.55
C GLY A 548 -3.74 -1.11 -12.29
N ASP A 549 -3.21 -0.02 -12.86
CA ASP A 549 -1.88 -0.06 -13.51
C ASP A 549 -0.80 0.38 -12.50
N GLY A 550 0.13 -0.48 -12.09
CA GLY A 550 1.28 -0.11 -11.26
C GLY A 550 1.72 -1.23 -10.33
N HIS A 551 2.55 -0.92 -9.33
CA HIS A 551 2.93 -1.90 -8.30
C HIS A 551 2.16 -1.60 -7.02
N ASP A 552 1.05 -2.29 -6.83
CA ASP A 552 0.03 -1.97 -5.85
C ASP A 552 0.13 -2.85 -4.60
N SER A 553 -0.41 -2.36 -3.48
CA SER A 553 -0.47 -3.07 -2.20
C SER A 553 -1.89 -3.03 -1.67
N LEU A 554 -2.61 -4.14 -1.77
CA LEU A 554 -4.00 -4.30 -1.38
C LEU A 554 -4.12 -5.16 -0.12
N ASN A 555 -4.95 -4.75 0.84
CA ASN A 555 -5.28 -5.50 2.04
C ASN A 555 -6.80 -5.51 2.24
N GLY A 556 -7.44 -6.67 2.20
CA GLY A 556 -8.89 -6.85 2.40
C GLY A 556 -9.27 -6.56 3.83
N GLY A 557 -8.80 -7.39 4.76
CA GLY A 557 -9.01 -7.22 6.20
C GLY A 557 -9.88 -8.33 6.78
N ASP A 558 -10.95 -7.97 7.49
CA ASP A 558 -11.90 -8.96 8.05
C ASP A 558 -13.14 -8.99 7.13
N GLY A 559 -13.40 -10.07 6.40
CA GLY A 559 -14.46 -10.06 5.38
C GLY A 559 -14.37 -11.20 4.38
N ASN A 560 -15.31 -11.30 3.44
CA ASN A 560 -15.09 -12.05 2.21
C ASN A 560 -14.81 -11.04 1.10
N ASP A 561 -13.53 -10.80 0.87
CA ASP A 561 -13.05 -9.68 0.08
C ASP A 561 -12.75 -10.07 -1.37
N LEU A 562 -12.85 -9.10 -2.27
CA LEU A 562 -12.46 -9.23 -3.67
C LEU A 562 -11.33 -8.26 -3.98
N LEU A 563 -10.12 -8.78 -4.24
CA LEU A 563 -8.93 -8.00 -4.56
C LEU A 563 -8.49 -8.30 -6.00
N ASP A 564 -8.18 -7.25 -6.77
CA ASP A 564 -7.68 -7.32 -8.14
C ASP A 564 -6.49 -6.37 -8.27
N GLY A 565 -5.26 -6.91 -8.40
CA GLY A 565 -4.02 -6.14 -8.50
C GLY A 565 -3.94 -5.37 -9.81
N GLY A 566 -4.10 -6.07 -10.92
CA GLY A 566 -4.17 -5.48 -12.25
C GLY A 566 -2.88 -5.70 -13.03
N ALA A 567 -2.11 -4.65 -13.27
CA ALA A 567 -0.89 -4.73 -14.08
C ALA A 567 0.32 -4.14 -13.37
N GLY A 568 1.30 -4.97 -13.05
CA GLY A 568 2.57 -4.69 -12.41
C GLY A 568 2.83 -5.74 -11.32
N ASP A 569 3.97 -5.65 -10.63
CA ASP A 569 4.27 -6.61 -9.55
C ASP A 569 3.55 -6.15 -8.26
N ASP A 570 2.46 -6.82 -7.90
CA ASP A 570 1.50 -6.43 -6.87
C ASP A 570 1.62 -7.25 -5.57
N ILE A 571 1.10 -6.72 -4.46
CA ILE A 571 0.97 -7.41 -3.17
C ILE A 571 -0.49 -7.40 -2.75
N LEU A 572 -1.12 -8.56 -2.60
CA LEU A 572 -2.50 -8.72 -2.17
C LEU A 572 -2.56 -9.57 -0.89
N VAL A 573 -3.30 -9.09 0.11
CA VAL A 573 -3.56 -9.81 1.36
C VAL A 573 -5.07 -9.85 1.58
N GLY A 574 -5.67 -11.05 1.62
CA GLY A 574 -7.10 -11.23 1.88
C GLY A 574 -7.45 -10.92 3.33
N GLY A 575 -6.91 -11.71 4.26
CA GLY A 575 -7.04 -11.48 5.69
C GLY A 575 -7.85 -12.58 6.35
N ALA A 576 -9.06 -12.27 6.84
CA ALA A 576 -9.90 -13.25 7.53
C ALA A 576 -11.27 -13.36 6.89
N GLY A 577 -11.59 -14.53 6.34
CA GLY A 577 -12.84 -14.89 5.66
C GLY A 577 -12.52 -15.55 4.33
N ASN A 578 -13.52 -15.75 3.46
CA ASN A 578 -13.26 -16.46 2.19
C ASN A 578 -13.04 -15.45 1.07
N ASP A 579 -11.79 -15.20 0.76
CA ASP A 579 -11.36 -14.11 -0.09
C ASP A 579 -11.14 -14.55 -1.54
N THR A 580 -11.18 -13.61 -2.47
CA THR A 580 -10.83 -13.82 -3.88
C THR A 580 -9.80 -12.81 -4.31
N LEU A 581 -8.59 -13.28 -4.60
CA LEU A 581 -7.43 -12.46 -4.98
C LEU A 581 -7.04 -12.76 -6.44
N ARG A 582 -6.80 -11.72 -7.23
CA ARG A 582 -6.23 -11.81 -8.58
C ARG A 582 -5.00 -10.91 -8.70
N GLY A 583 -3.84 -11.47 -9.03
CA GLY A 583 -2.61 -10.73 -9.30
C GLY A 583 -2.72 -9.94 -10.60
N GLY A 584 -2.76 -10.66 -11.73
CA GLY A 584 -2.95 -10.09 -13.05
C GLY A 584 -1.70 -10.22 -13.92
N ASP A 585 -1.21 -9.10 -14.46
CA ASP A 585 0.00 -9.06 -15.27
C ASP A 585 1.21 -8.61 -14.40
N GLY A 586 2.11 -9.50 -13.96
CA GLY A 586 3.26 -9.10 -13.14
C GLY A 586 3.84 -10.25 -12.34
N ASN A 587 4.83 -10.00 -11.47
CA ASN A 587 5.29 -11.01 -10.51
C ASN A 587 4.64 -10.69 -9.16
N ASP A 588 3.49 -11.30 -8.89
CA ASP A 588 2.60 -10.91 -7.82
C ASP A 588 2.82 -11.73 -6.55
N SER A 589 2.44 -11.16 -5.40
CA SER A 589 2.49 -11.82 -4.09
C SER A 589 1.10 -11.81 -3.47
N LEU A 590 0.44 -12.96 -3.42
CA LEU A 590 -0.92 -13.13 -2.89
C LEU A 590 -0.86 -13.94 -1.58
N ASP A 591 -1.57 -13.48 -0.55
CA ASP A 591 -1.74 -14.15 0.75
C ASP A 591 -3.23 -14.17 1.10
N GLY A 592 -3.87 -15.35 1.07
CA GLY A 592 -5.30 -15.54 1.33
C GLY A 592 -5.63 -15.23 2.80
N GLY A 593 -4.96 -15.92 3.72
CA GLY A 593 -5.09 -15.72 5.14
C GLY A 593 -5.93 -16.82 5.80
N ASP A 594 -6.82 -16.44 6.73
CA ASP A 594 -7.71 -17.39 7.42
C ASP A 594 -9.01 -17.55 6.62
N GLY A 595 -9.28 -18.72 6.02
CA GLY A 595 -10.54 -18.98 5.32
C GLY A 595 -10.38 -19.93 4.15
N ASN A 596 -11.42 -20.08 3.34
CA ASN A 596 -11.36 -20.88 2.12
C ASN A 596 -11.23 -19.92 0.92
N ASP A 597 -10.01 -19.70 0.47
CA ASP A 597 -9.65 -18.61 -0.42
C ASP A 597 -9.49 -19.07 -1.88
N LEU A 598 -9.67 -18.12 -2.80
CA LEU A 598 -9.42 -18.31 -4.22
C LEU A 598 -8.35 -17.32 -4.69
N LEU A 599 -7.17 -17.83 -5.03
CA LEU A 599 -6.02 -17.04 -5.50
C LEU A 599 -5.73 -17.39 -6.98
N ASP A 600 -5.49 -16.37 -7.79
CA ASP A 600 -5.13 -16.46 -9.21
C ASP A 600 -3.97 -15.49 -9.48
N GLY A 601 -2.77 -16.03 -9.74
CA GLY A 601 -1.55 -15.25 -9.99
C GLY A 601 -1.64 -14.50 -11.31
N GLY A 602 -1.92 -15.23 -12.40
CA GLY A 602 -2.15 -14.65 -13.72
C GLY A 602 -0.97 -14.88 -14.65
N THR A 603 -0.23 -13.83 -15.00
CA THR A 603 0.96 -13.95 -15.84
C THR A 603 2.17 -13.32 -15.18
N GLY A 604 3.30 -14.01 -15.21
CA GLY A 604 4.54 -13.65 -14.55
C GLY A 604 4.88 -14.67 -13.47
N ASN A 605 5.93 -14.45 -12.70
CA ASN A 605 6.39 -15.43 -11.71
C ASN A 605 5.81 -15.09 -10.34
N ASP A 606 4.72 -15.74 -9.98
CA ASP A 606 3.89 -15.35 -8.86
C ASP A 606 4.22 -16.14 -7.58
N THR A 607 3.86 -15.58 -6.43
CA THR A 607 3.96 -16.25 -5.12
C THR A 607 2.60 -16.21 -4.44
N LEU A 608 2.00 -17.36 -4.20
CA LEU A 608 0.67 -17.51 -3.62
C LEU A 608 0.75 -18.30 -2.31
N PHE A 609 0.14 -17.78 -1.25
CA PHE A 609 -0.04 -18.44 0.04
C PHE A 609 -1.53 -18.56 0.35
N GLY A 610 -2.07 -19.76 0.54
CA GLY A 610 -3.47 -19.99 0.93
C GLY A 610 -3.67 -19.62 2.39
N GLY A 611 -3.04 -20.36 3.30
CA GLY A 611 -3.14 -20.16 4.73
C GLY A 611 -3.96 -21.26 5.39
N PRO A 612 -4.68 -20.99 6.49
CA PRO A 612 -5.58 -21.97 7.07
C PRO A 612 -6.98 -22.00 6.41
N GLY A 613 -7.34 -23.13 5.81
CA GLY A 613 -8.68 -23.47 5.30
C GLY A 613 -8.58 -24.35 4.05
N ASP A 614 -9.69 -24.63 3.36
CA ASP A 614 -9.59 -25.40 2.09
C ASP A 614 -9.50 -24.41 0.92
N ASP A 615 -8.29 -24.21 0.39
CA ASP A 615 -7.94 -23.13 -0.55
C ASP A 615 -7.81 -23.60 -2.01
N SER A 616 -7.92 -22.66 -2.94
CA SER A 616 -7.73 -22.89 -4.38
C SER A 616 -6.78 -21.87 -4.98
N LEU A 617 -5.57 -22.31 -5.34
CA LEU A 617 -4.49 -21.49 -5.86
C LEU A 617 -4.21 -21.85 -7.33
N HIS A 618 -4.16 -20.86 -8.21
CA HIS A 618 -3.77 -21.00 -9.61
C HIS A 618 -2.58 -20.06 -9.90
N GLY A 619 -1.42 -20.59 -10.29
CA GLY A 619 -0.23 -19.81 -10.65
C GLY A 619 -0.44 -19.08 -11.98
N GLY A 620 -0.60 -19.85 -13.06
CA GLY A 620 -0.92 -19.33 -14.38
C GLY A 620 0.24 -19.46 -15.37
N ASP A 621 0.63 -18.36 -16.00
CA ASP A 621 1.75 -18.33 -16.94
C ASP A 621 3.02 -17.79 -16.26
N GLY A 622 3.99 -18.63 -15.89
CA GLY A 622 5.29 -18.20 -15.37
C GLY A 622 5.91 -19.23 -14.45
N HIS A 623 6.96 -18.87 -13.72
CA HIS A 623 7.60 -19.78 -12.76
C HIS A 623 7.09 -19.46 -11.35
N ASP A 624 6.04 -20.17 -10.94
CA ASP A 624 5.21 -19.79 -9.80
C ASP A 624 5.59 -20.57 -8.53
N SER A 625 5.27 -19.99 -7.37
CA SER A 625 5.48 -20.59 -6.04
C SER A 625 4.17 -20.58 -5.26
N LEU A 626 3.56 -21.73 -5.09
CA LEU A 626 2.27 -21.91 -4.40
C LEU A 626 2.48 -22.70 -3.09
N ASP A 627 1.86 -22.24 -2.01
CA ASP A 627 1.84 -22.88 -0.70
C ASP A 627 0.40 -22.88 -0.16
N GLY A 628 -0.23 -24.06 -0.08
CA GLY A 628 -1.63 -24.24 0.35
C GLY A 628 -1.82 -23.90 1.82
N GLY A 629 -1.07 -24.57 2.70
CA GLY A 629 -1.06 -24.29 4.13
C GLY A 629 -1.73 -25.39 4.95
N ASP A 630 -2.68 -25.04 5.81
CA ASP A 630 -3.43 -26.03 6.61
C ASP A 630 -4.80 -26.21 5.96
N GLY A 631 -5.09 -27.34 5.30
CA GLY A 631 -6.23 -27.37 4.38
C GLY A 631 -6.41 -28.69 3.64
N ASN A 632 -7.49 -28.83 2.87
CA ASN A 632 -7.46 -29.75 1.72
C ASN A 632 -7.45 -28.88 0.47
N ASP A 633 -6.25 -28.61 -0.02
CA ASP A 633 -6.02 -27.51 -0.96
C ASP A 633 -5.96 -28.00 -2.41
N LEU A 634 -6.32 -27.11 -3.33
CA LEU A 634 -6.17 -27.30 -4.77
C LEU A 634 -5.13 -26.32 -5.30
N LEU A 635 -4.00 -26.83 -5.78
CA LEU A 635 -2.91 -26.03 -6.36
C LEU A 635 -2.71 -26.41 -7.83
N GLU A 636 -2.81 -25.42 -8.72
CA GLU A 636 -2.53 -25.57 -10.16
C GLU A 636 -1.37 -24.62 -10.55
N GLY A 637 -0.21 -25.16 -10.93
CA GLY A 637 0.98 -24.39 -11.34
C GLY A 637 0.75 -23.66 -12.67
N GLY A 638 0.52 -24.42 -13.73
CA GLY A 638 0.10 -23.88 -15.02
C GLY A 638 1.18 -24.08 -16.09
N THR A 639 1.83 -23.00 -16.54
CA THR A 639 2.94 -23.09 -17.49
C THR A 639 4.21 -22.45 -16.96
N GLY A 640 5.29 -23.21 -16.92
CA GLY A 640 6.59 -22.81 -16.41
C GLY A 640 7.12 -23.89 -15.48
N ASP A 641 8.28 -23.64 -14.88
CA ASP A 641 8.86 -24.56 -13.90
C ASP A 641 8.41 -24.07 -12.51
N ASP A 642 7.42 -24.74 -11.92
CA ASP A 642 6.67 -24.28 -10.75
C ASP A 642 7.07 -25.01 -9.46
N ILE A 643 6.79 -24.40 -8.32
CA ILE A 643 6.95 -24.99 -6.98
C ILE A 643 5.59 -24.99 -6.28
N LEU A 644 5.07 -26.17 -5.95
CA LEU A 644 3.81 -26.34 -5.25
C LEU A 644 4.05 -27.06 -3.93
N VAL A 645 3.54 -26.51 -2.83
CA VAL A 645 3.56 -27.09 -1.49
C VAL A 645 2.12 -27.20 -1.00
N GLY A 646 1.59 -28.41 -0.79
CA GLY A 646 0.23 -28.62 -0.28
C GLY A 646 0.12 -28.16 1.16
N GLY A 647 0.94 -28.76 2.04
CA GLY A 647 0.95 -28.45 3.45
C GLY A 647 0.29 -29.55 4.25
N ALA A 648 -0.62 -29.21 5.17
CA ALA A 648 -1.26 -30.17 6.05
C ALA A 648 -2.71 -30.44 5.67
N GLY A 649 -2.99 -31.67 5.26
CA GLY A 649 -4.30 -32.19 4.94
C GLY A 649 -4.24 -32.93 3.61
N ASN A 650 -5.37 -33.15 2.94
CA ASN A 650 -5.39 -34.01 1.75
C ASN A 650 -5.44 -33.15 0.48
N ASP A 651 -4.29 -32.90 -0.11
CA ASP A 651 -4.12 -31.88 -1.13
C ASP A 651 -4.13 -32.45 -2.56
N LEU A 652 -4.50 -31.61 -3.52
CA LEU A 652 -4.45 -31.90 -4.95
C LEU A 652 -3.54 -30.89 -5.64
N LEU A 653 -2.39 -31.36 -6.13
CA LEU A 653 -1.38 -30.54 -6.79
C LEU A 653 -1.27 -30.97 -8.27
N ASP A 654 -1.32 -30.01 -9.20
CA ASP A 654 -1.05 -30.20 -10.63
C ASP A 654 0.00 -29.19 -11.11
N GLY A 655 1.19 -29.66 -11.48
CA GLY A 655 2.29 -28.82 -11.99
C GLY A 655 2.01 -28.23 -13.37
N GLY A 656 1.31 -28.98 -14.23
CA GLY A 656 1.00 -28.52 -15.58
C GLY A 656 2.14 -28.71 -16.58
N ILE A 657 2.66 -27.63 -17.18
CA ILE A 657 3.68 -27.68 -18.23
C ILE A 657 4.98 -27.05 -17.73
N GLY A 658 6.00 -27.87 -17.53
CA GLY A 658 7.37 -27.46 -17.27
C GLY A 658 8.05 -28.48 -16.37
N ASN A 659 9.16 -28.11 -15.72
CA ASN A 659 9.84 -29.01 -14.79
C ASN A 659 9.48 -28.62 -13.36
N ASP A 660 8.47 -29.28 -12.82
CA ASP A 660 7.79 -28.82 -11.61
C ASP A 660 8.31 -29.53 -10.36
N THR A 661 8.21 -28.86 -9.22
CA THR A 661 8.52 -29.44 -7.90
C THR A 661 7.28 -29.40 -7.03
N LEU A 662 6.72 -30.58 -6.74
CA LEU A 662 5.52 -30.77 -5.94
C LEU A 662 5.88 -31.42 -4.60
N ASP A 663 5.39 -30.85 -3.52
CA ASP A 663 5.53 -31.35 -2.15
C ASP A 663 4.13 -31.41 -1.52
N GLY A 664 3.60 -32.62 -1.28
CA GLY A 664 2.27 -32.83 -0.70
C GLY A 664 2.26 -32.41 0.76
N GLY A 665 3.08 -33.06 1.58
CA GLY A 665 3.21 -32.77 3.00
C GLY A 665 2.52 -33.86 3.82
N PRO A 666 2.08 -33.57 5.06
CA PRO A 666 1.32 -34.56 5.82
C PRO A 666 -0.16 -34.64 5.38
N GLY A 667 -0.58 -35.81 4.89
CA GLY A 667 -1.97 -36.17 4.61
C GLY A 667 -2.07 -37.19 3.48
N ASP A 668 -3.27 -37.50 2.98
CA ASP A 668 -3.39 -38.40 1.81
C ASP A 668 -3.48 -37.54 0.52
N ASP A 669 -2.36 -37.30 -0.14
CA ASP A 669 -2.23 -36.30 -1.22
C ASP A 669 -2.31 -36.90 -2.62
N THR A 670 -2.65 -36.07 -3.61
CA THR A 670 -2.63 -36.41 -5.04
C THR A 670 -1.78 -35.40 -5.81
N LEU A 671 -0.65 -35.86 -6.34
CA LEU A 671 0.33 -35.04 -7.06
C LEU A 671 0.39 -35.46 -8.53
N HIS A 672 0.19 -34.49 -9.43
CA HIS A 672 0.30 -34.63 -10.87
C HIS A 672 1.42 -33.74 -11.40
N GLY A 673 2.53 -34.32 -11.87
CA GLY A 673 3.67 -33.55 -12.42
C GLY A 673 3.32 -32.88 -13.74
N GLY A 674 2.58 -33.56 -14.61
CA GLY A 674 2.13 -33.00 -15.88
C GLY A 674 3.13 -33.29 -16.99
N ALA A 675 3.77 -32.27 -17.55
CA ALA A 675 4.66 -32.41 -18.70
C ALA A 675 6.02 -31.74 -18.49
N GLY A 676 7.04 -32.51 -18.12
CA GLY A 676 8.43 -32.09 -18.21
C GLY A 676 9.38 -33.05 -17.53
N LEU A 677 10.09 -32.59 -16.50
CA LEU A 677 11.00 -33.43 -15.70
C LEU A 677 10.72 -33.09 -14.24
N ASP A 678 9.75 -33.78 -13.67
CA ASP A 678 9.10 -33.33 -12.45
C ASP A 678 9.67 -34.03 -11.22
N VAL A 679 9.55 -33.36 -10.06
CA VAL A 679 9.97 -33.89 -8.77
C VAL A 679 8.76 -33.86 -7.82
N LEU A 680 8.26 -35.03 -7.45
CA LEU A 680 7.09 -35.19 -6.59
C LEU A 680 7.51 -35.83 -5.26
N ASN A 681 7.11 -35.23 -4.14
CA ASN A 681 7.31 -35.77 -2.79
C ASN A 681 5.97 -35.82 -2.03
N GLY A 682 5.51 -37.00 -1.60
CA GLY A 682 4.30 -37.18 -0.80
C GLY A 682 4.51 -36.82 0.68
N HIS A 683 5.52 -37.39 1.32
CA HIS A 683 5.83 -37.37 2.75
C HIS A 683 5.02 -38.36 3.61
N ASP A 684 4.15 -37.91 4.51
CA ASP A 684 3.46 -38.78 5.47
C ASP A 684 2.01 -38.95 4.98
N GLY A 685 1.62 -40.11 4.46
CA GLY A 685 0.37 -40.19 3.72
C GLY A 685 0.10 -41.51 3.03
N ASN A 686 -1.07 -41.69 2.45
CA ASN A 686 -1.25 -42.68 1.38
C ASN A 686 -1.41 -41.90 0.08
N ASP A 687 -0.29 -41.57 -0.52
CA ASP A 687 -0.22 -40.57 -1.58
C ASP A 687 -0.36 -41.20 -2.96
N VAL A 688 -0.89 -40.42 -3.90
CA VAL A 688 -0.96 -40.76 -5.33
C VAL A 688 -0.04 -39.83 -6.09
N LEU A 689 1.04 -40.36 -6.64
CA LEU A 689 2.03 -39.62 -7.40
C LEU A 689 1.97 -40.04 -8.87
N ASP A 690 1.69 -39.10 -9.76
CA ASP A 690 1.70 -39.31 -11.22
C ASP A 690 2.62 -38.29 -11.87
N GLY A 691 3.84 -38.72 -12.24
CA GLY A 691 4.81 -37.85 -12.91
C GLY A 691 4.32 -37.33 -14.26
N GLY A 692 3.40 -38.05 -14.92
CA GLY A 692 2.94 -37.69 -16.25
C GLY A 692 4.04 -37.87 -17.32
N ALA A 693 4.07 -36.96 -18.28
CA ALA A 693 4.93 -37.07 -19.44
C ALA A 693 6.32 -36.49 -19.15
N GLY A 694 7.26 -37.32 -18.71
CA GLY A 694 8.57 -36.83 -18.36
C GLY A 694 9.53 -37.95 -18.04
N ALA A 695 10.67 -37.62 -17.44
CA ALA A 695 11.53 -38.62 -16.80
C ALA A 695 11.66 -38.17 -15.36
N ASP A 696 10.68 -38.57 -14.56
CA ASP A 696 10.30 -37.87 -13.34
C ASP A 696 10.90 -38.56 -12.11
N THR A 697 10.98 -37.83 -11.01
CA THR A 697 11.43 -38.37 -9.72
C THR A 697 10.29 -38.31 -8.73
N MET A 698 9.89 -39.47 -8.20
CA MET A 698 8.77 -39.58 -7.26
C MET A 698 9.23 -40.24 -5.96
N THR A 699 8.90 -39.61 -4.82
CA THR A 699 9.16 -40.11 -3.47
C THR A 699 7.84 -40.08 -2.70
N GLY A 700 7.33 -41.22 -2.25
CA GLY A 700 6.06 -41.27 -1.50
C GLY A 700 6.30 -41.00 -0.03
N GLY A 701 7.21 -41.74 0.60
CA GLY A 701 7.51 -41.59 2.02
C GLY A 701 6.67 -42.53 2.88
N ALA A 702 6.23 -42.08 4.06
CA ALA A 702 5.59 -42.92 5.04
C ALA A 702 4.09 -43.11 4.78
N GLY A 703 3.74 -44.26 4.24
CA GLY A 703 2.40 -44.84 4.28
C GLY A 703 2.23 -45.77 3.08
N ASN A 704 1.02 -45.92 2.52
CA ASN A 704 0.85 -46.84 1.38
C ASN A 704 0.64 -46.05 0.11
N ASP A 705 1.73 -45.79 -0.59
CA ASP A 705 1.76 -44.85 -1.69
C ASP A 705 1.57 -45.55 -3.04
N THR A 706 1.06 -44.79 -4.02
CA THR A 706 0.82 -45.26 -5.39
C THR A 706 1.52 -44.36 -6.40
N TYR A 707 2.48 -44.92 -7.15
CA TYR A 707 3.18 -44.22 -8.23
C TYR A 707 2.64 -44.64 -9.59
N TYR A 708 2.33 -43.68 -10.43
CA TYR A 708 2.02 -43.87 -11.84
C TYR A 708 3.28 -43.65 -12.67
N VAL A 709 3.70 -44.69 -13.38
CA VAL A 709 4.94 -44.67 -14.18
C VAL A 709 4.59 -44.90 -15.64
N ASP A 710 4.83 -43.89 -16.48
CA ASP A 710 4.55 -43.94 -17.90
C ASP A 710 5.81 -43.87 -18.78
N ASN A 711 6.94 -43.47 -18.20
CA ASN A 711 8.24 -43.45 -18.85
C ASN A 711 9.19 -44.47 -18.20
N PHE A 712 10.03 -45.09 -19.03
CA PHE A 712 11.03 -46.04 -18.55
C PHE A 712 12.13 -45.36 -17.70
N ASP A 713 12.38 -44.08 -17.93
CA ASP A 713 13.41 -43.31 -17.24
C ASP A 713 12.92 -42.70 -15.91
N ASP A 714 11.66 -42.92 -15.51
CA ASP A 714 11.11 -42.48 -14.22
C ASP A 714 11.81 -43.17 -13.03
N VAL A 715 12.09 -42.38 -12.00
CA VAL A 715 12.78 -42.79 -10.78
C VAL A 715 11.84 -42.75 -9.60
N VAL A 716 11.45 -43.93 -9.12
CA VAL A 716 10.76 -44.07 -7.83
C VAL A 716 11.79 -44.29 -6.72
N ILE A 717 11.69 -43.48 -5.66
CA ILE A 717 12.55 -43.52 -4.48
C ILE A 717 11.70 -43.95 -3.29
N GLU A 718 11.99 -45.12 -2.74
CA GLU A 718 11.27 -45.64 -1.56
C GLU A 718 12.21 -46.31 -0.56
N ALA A 719 12.06 -45.97 0.73
CA ALA A 719 12.89 -46.52 1.79
C ALA A 719 12.18 -47.65 2.55
N ALA A 720 12.98 -48.48 3.21
CA ALA A 720 12.44 -49.67 3.86
C ALA A 720 11.60 -49.31 5.10
N ASN A 721 10.44 -49.97 5.22
CA ASN A 721 9.48 -49.83 6.33
C ASN A 721 8.69 -48.51 6.35
N GLU A 722 8.45 -47.90 5.19
CA GLU A 722 7.66 -46.67 5.07
C GLU A 722 6.18 -46.97 4.72
N GLY A 723 5.89 -48.05 3.98
CA GLY A 723 4.64 -48.81 4.16
C GLY A 723 4.48 -49.97 3.20
N ILE A 724 3.40 -50.02 2.41
CA ILE A 724 3.18 -51.02 1.36
C ILE A 724 2.89 -50.28 0.07
N ASP A 725 3.92 -50.17 -0.76
CA ASP A 725 3.95 -49.19 -1.83
C ASP A 725 3.72 -49.86 -3.18
N THR A 726 2.99 -49.16 -4.05
CA THR A 726 2.49 -49.70 -5.32
C THR A 726 2.95 -48.88 -6.50
N ILE A 727 3.68 -49.50 -7.44
CA ILE A 727 3.91 -48.93 -8.77
C ILE A 727 2.83 -49.43 -9.73
N VAL A 728 2.14 -48.52 -10.41
CA VAL A 728 1.23 -48.77 -11.51
C VAL A 728 1.89 -48.28 -12.80
N THR A 729 2.29 -49.20 -13.68
CA THR A 729 3.09 -48.84 -14.87
C THR A 729 2.38 -49.11 -16.19
N SER A 730 2.55 -48.21 -17.16
CA SER A 730 2.07 -48.36 -18.55
C SER A 730 3.16 -48.87 -19.51
N VAL A 731 4.39 -49.03 -19.02
CA VAL A 731 5.58 -49.50 -19.76
C VAL A 731 6.20 -50.73 -19.11
N ASN A 732 7.10 -51.43 -19.83
CA ASN A 732 7.90 -52.48 -19.19
C ASN A 732 8.77 -51.86 -18.09
N TYR A 733 8.75 -52.41 -16.88
CA TYR A 733 9.42 -51.80 -15.74
C TYR A 733 10.23 -52.81 -14.94
N VAL A 734 11.40 -52.35 -14.48
CA VAL A 734 12.34 -53.13 -13.67
C VAL A 734 12.55 -52.36 -12.39
N LEU A 735 12.20 -52.96 -11.24
CA LEU A 735 12.38 -52.32 -9.94
C LEU A 735 13.86 -51.98 -9.71
N ASN A 736 14.10 -50.74 -9.24
CA ASN A 736 15.42 -50.32 -8.82
C ASN A 736 15.90 -51.23 -7.66
N PRO A 737 17.13 -51.79 -7.72
CA PRO A 737 17.67 -52.62 -6.65
C PRO A 737 17.78 -51.95 -5.28
N ALA A 738 17.65 -50.62 -5.20
CA ALA A 738 17.70 -49.85 -3.95
C ALA A 738 16.31 -49.38 -3.46
N ALA A 739 15.26 -49.49 -4.27
CA ALA A 739 13.91 -49.07 -3.90
C ALA A 739 13.21 -50.20 -3.13
N SER A 740 12.47 -49.86 -2.08
CA SER A 740 11.80 -50.84 -1.20
C SER A 740 10.33 -51.06 -1.58
N ILE A 741 10.03 -51.25 -2.87
CA ILE A 741 8.63 -51.37 -3.37
C ILE A 741 8.08 -52.79 -3.16
N GLU A 742 6.90 -52.91 -2.55
CA GLU A 742 6.23 -54.20 -2.33
C GLU A 742 5.39 -54.66 -3.52
N VAL A 743 4.70 -53.75 -4.22
CA VAL A 743 3.73 -54.10 -5.27
C VAL A 743 4.06 -53.39 -6.58
N ILE A 744 4.07 -54.15 -7.68
CA ILE A 744 4.14 -53.60 -9.03
C ILE A 744 3.03 -54.18 -9.90
N ARG A 745 2.30 -53.30 -10.57
CA ARG A 745 1.11 -53.63 -11.36
C ARG A 745 1.20 -53.04 -12.76
N ALA A 746 0.97 -53.87 -13.77
CA ALA A 746 0.74 -53.43 -15.13
C ALA A 746 -0.63 -52.75 -15.26
N MET A 747 -0.69 -51.60 -15.95
CA MET A 747 -1.96 -50.99 -16.30
C MET A 747 -2.80 -51.93 -17.18
N GLU A 748 -4.11 -51.90 -16.95
CA GLU A 748 -5.10 -52.65 -17.72
C GLU A 748 -5.23 -52.09 -19.13
N ASN A 749 -4.38 -52.57 -20.03
CA ASN A 749 -4.41 -52.26 -21.44
C ASN A 749 -4.15 -53.54 -22.27
N ASN A 750 -4.37 -53.45 -23.59
CA ASN A 750 -4.16 -54.58 -24.49
C ASN A 750 -2.69 -54.77 -24.91
N GLN A 751 -1.73 -54.16 -24.22
CA GLN A 751 -0.29 -54.30 -24.48
C GLN A 751 0.35 -55.19 -23.42
N ALA A 752 1.28 -56.05 -23.87
CA ALA A 752 2.10 -56.84 -22.97
C ALA A 752 3.09 -55.91 -22.23
N ILE A 753 2.95 -55.85 -20.92
CA ILE A 753 3.83 -55.11 -20.00
C ILE A 753 4.59 -56.13 -19.15
N ASN A 754 5.90 -56.20 -19.31
CA ASN A 754 6.76 -57.10 -18.56
C ASN A 754 7.24 -56.41 -17.29
N LEU A 755 7.23 -57.14 -16.17
CA LEU A 755 7.59 -56.64 -14.86
C LEU A 755 8.77 -57.45 -14.31
N THR A 756 9.75 -56.78 -13.72
CA THR A 756 10.88 -57.42 -13.05
C THR A 756 11.03 -56.86 -11.64
N GLY A 757 10.99 -57.74 -10.64
CA GLY A 757 11.21 -57.42 -9.23
C GLY A 757 12.69 -57.18 -8.90
N ASN A 758 13.00 -57.05 -7.60
CA ASN A 758 14.34 -56.76 -7.11
C ASN A 758 14.88 -57.89 -6.19
N ALA A 759 15.45 -57.56 -5.04
CA ALA A 759 15.97 -58.54 -4.07
C ALA A 759 15.04 -58.74 -2.86
N ASP A 760 13.96 -57.95 -2.78
CA ASP A 760 12.95 -57.97 -1.73
C ASP A 760 11.84 -58.95 -2.09
N SER A 761 10.79 -59.07 -1.27
CA SER A 761 9.65 -59.96 -1.56
C SER A 761 8.55 -59.15 -2.24
N ASN A 762 8.56 -59.11 -3.57
CA ASN A 762 7.64 -58.27 -4.36
C ASN A 762 6.37 -59.03 -4.77
N THR A 763 5.29 -58.29 -5.02
CA THR A 763 4.06 -58.77 -5.67
C THR A 763 3.95 -58.16 -7.06
N LEU A 764 4.13 -58.97 -8.10
CA LEU A 764 4.04 -58.57 -9.50
C LEU A 764 2.66 -58.95 -10.06
N ILE A 765 1.94 -57.98 -10.62
CA ILE A 765 0.60 -58.18 -11.17
C ILE A 765 0.58 -57.75 -12.64
N GLY A 766 0.47 -58.72 -13.55
CA GLY A 766 0.29 -58.52 -14.98
C GLY A 766 -1.12 -58.03 -15.36
N ASN A 767 -1.34 -57.89 -16.67
CA ASN A 767 -2.61 -57.49 -17.26
C ASN A 767 -3.18 -58.64 -18.11
N ALA A 768 -4.23 -58.39 -18.91
CA ALA A 768 -4.85 -59.45 -19.73
C ALA A 768 -4.05 -59.84 -21.01
N ALA A 769 -2.83 -59.32 -21.19
CA ALA A 769 -1.95 -59.66 -22.30
C ALA A 769 -0.83 -60.61 -21.84
N SER A 770 -0.19 -61.32 -22.77
CA SER A 770 0.94 -62.21 -22.45
C SER A 770 2.14 -61.45 -21.85
N ASN A 771 2.28 -61.47 -20.53
CA ASN A 771 3.33 -60.81 -19.77
C ASN A 771 4.49 -61.76 -19.46
N VAL A 772 5.68 -61.17 -19.27
CA VAL A 772 6.81 -61.82 -18.60
C VAL A 772 6.94 -61.19 -17.23
N LEU A 773 6.74 -61.99 -16.18
CA LEU A 773 6.91 -61.60 -14.78
C LEU A 773 8.15 -62.30 -14.22
N ASP A 774 9.15 -61.51 -13.85
CA ASP A 774 10.39 -62.00 -13.25
C ASP A 774 10.48 -61.51 -11.81
N GLY A 775 10.32 -62.42 -10.83
CA GLY A 775 10.33 -62.04 -9.41
C GLY A 775 11.65 -61.40 -8.97
N GLY A 776 12.75 -61.68 -9.68
CA GLY A 776 14.08 -61.39 -9.17
C GLY A 776 14.43 -62.35 -8.03
N ALA A 777 15.27 -61.89 -7.11
CA ALA A 777 15.58 -62.64 -5.91
C ALA A 777 14.59 -62.25 -4.82
N GLY A 778 14.05 -63.18 -4.06
CA GLY A 778 13.00 -62.80 -3.13
C GLY A 778 12.17 -64.00 -2.75
N ALA A 779 11.06 -63.78 -2.04
CA ALA A 779 9.99 -64.77 -1.98
C ALA A 779 8.76 -64.10 -2.58
N ASP A 780 8.69 -64.12 -3.90
CA ASP A 780 7.84 -63.21 -4.66
C ASP A 780 6.47 -63.80 -4.94
N VAL A 781 5.47 -62.95 -5.16
CA VAL A 781 4.15 -63.35 -5.63
C VAL A 781 3.97 -62.80 -7.04
N MET A 782 3.73 -63.67 -8.02
CA MET A 782 3.52 -63.27 -9.41
C MET A 782 2.14 -63.70 -9.88
N GLN A 783 1.34 -62.75 -10.36
CA GLN A 783 -0.01 -62.95 -10.88
C GLN A 783 -0.08 -62.41 -12.31
N GLY A 784 -0.13 -63.28 -13.32
CA GLY A 784 -0.12 -62.93 -14.74
C GLY A 784 -1.45 -62.35 -15.22
N GLY A 785 -2.56 -63.02 -14.89
CA GLY A 785 -3.89 -62.55 -15.21
C GLY A 785 -4.51 -63.36 -16.34
N GLY A 786 -4.51 -62.83 -17.55
CA GLY A 786 -4.97 -63.57 -18.72
C GLY A 786 -4.01 -63.36 -19.89
N GLY A 787 -4.12 -64.19 -20.92
CA GLY A 787 -3.04 -64.31 -21.91
C GLY A 787 -2.10 -65.44 -21.53
N ASN A 788 -1.11 -65.70 -22.38
CA ASN A 788 -0.11 -66.74 -22.12
C ASN A 788 1.08 -66.11 -21.40
N ASP A 789 1.19 -66.29 -20.10
CA ASP A 789 2.16 -65.62 -19.26
C ASP A 789 3.40 -66.46 -19.00
N THR A 790 4.52 -65.79 -18.75
CA THR A 790 5.80 -66.42 -18.40
C THR A 790 6.29 -65.91 -17.06
N TYR A 791 6.44 -66.83 -16.11
CA TYR A 791 6.94 -66.57 -14.76
C TYR A 791 8.40 -67.00 -14.65
N ILE A 792 9.29 -66.12 -14.21
CA ILE A 792 10.68 -66.48 -13.91
C ILE A 792 10.81 -66.58 -12.40
N VAL A 793 11.10 -67.79 -11.91
CA VAL A 793 11.26 -68.10 -10.48
C VAL A 793 12.70 -68.49 -10.18
N ASP A 794 13.27 -67.92 -9.13
CA ASP A 794 14.62 -68.21 -8.67
C ASP A 794 14.68 -68.71 -7.22
N ASN A 795 13.58 -68.53 -6.48
CA ASN A 795 13.44 -68.99 -5.12
C ASN A 795 12.33 -70.05 -5.01
N GLN A 796 12.58 -71.05 -4.17
CA GLN A 796 11.59 -72.10 -3.88
C GLN A 796 10.33 -71.57 -3.16
N PHE A 797 10.36 -70.34 -2.67
CA PHE A 797 9.24 -69.69 -1.99
C PHE A 797 8.46 -68.73 -2.89
N ASP A 798 8.86 -68.57 -4.15
CA ASP A 798 8.08 -67.81 -5.12
C ASP A 798 6.71 -68.46 -5.32
N VAL A 799 5.66 -67.65 -5.41
CA VAL A 799 4.28 -68.07 -5.57
C VAL A 799 3.77 -67.54 -6.90
N VAL A 800 3.46 -68.46 -7.81
CA VAL A 800 2.74 -68.15 -9.04
C VAL A 800 1.24 -68.31 -8.79
N ILE A 801 0.44 -67.34 -9.23
CA ILE A 801 -1.03 -67.32 -9.11
C ILE A 801 -1.63 -67.09 -10.49
N GLU A 802 -2.51 -67.99 -10.93
CA GLU A 802 -3.16 -67.89 -12.24
C GLU A 802 -4.68 -67.96 -12.21
N LEU A 803 -5.32 -67.33 -13.19
CA LEU A 803 -6.75 -67.48 -13.41
C LEU A 803 -7.06 -68.79 -14.14
N ALA A 804 -8.12 -69.47 -13.73
CA ALA A 804 -8.64 -70.60 -14.50
C ALA A 804 -9.06 -70.12 -15.90
N ASP A 805 -8.57 -70.79 -16.95
CA ASP A 805 -8.72 -70.39 -18.36
C ASP A 805 -8.00 -69.07 -18.74
N GLY A 806 -6.94 -68.68 -18.00
CA GLY A 806 -6.10 -67.48 -18.24
C GLY A 806 -5.31 -67.53 -19.54
N GLY A 807 -4.68 -68.67 -19.86
CA GLY A 807 -3.99 -68.89 -21.11
C GLY A 807 -3.26 -70.22 -21.13
N TYR A 808 -2.05 -70.22 -21.68
CA TYR A 808 -1.10 -71.34 -21.57
C TYR A 808 0.17 -70.80 -20.91
N ASP A 809 0.32 -71.10 -19.64
CA ASP A 809 1.22 -70.35 -18.76
C ASP A 809 2.46 -71.17 -18.41
N THR A 810 3.61 -70.51 -18.39
CA THR A 810 4.91 -71.16 -18.31
C THR A 810 5.74 -70.63 -17.14
N VAL A 811 6.16 -71.52 -16.25
CA VAL A 811 7.17 -71.23 -15.22
C VAL A 811 8.57 -71.59 -15.74
N ILE A 812 9.50 -70.66 -15.68
CA ILE A 812 10.94 -70.86 -15.92
C ILE A 812 11.65 -70.82 -14.57
N ALA A 813 12.14 -71.96 -14.11
CA ALA A 813 12.74 -72.10 -12.79
C ALA A 813 14.27 -72.24 -12.86
N SER A 814 15.00 -71.39 -12.14
CA SER A 814 16.46 -71.52 -11.98
C SER A 814 16.86 -72.30 -10.71
N ALA A 815 15.91 -72.57 -9.82
CA ALA A 815 16.04 -73.40 -8.63
C ALA A 815 15.00 -74.55 -8.62
N THR A 816 15.12 -75.46 -7.65
CA THR A 816 14.13 -76.55 -7.48
C THR A 816 12.78 -75.94 -7.12
N TYR A 817 11.75 -76.23 -7.91
CA TYR A 817 10.44 -75.60 -7.81
C TYR A 817 9.30 -76.60 -8.01
N SER A 818 8.19 -76.35 -7.34
CA SER A 818 6.96 -77.14 -7.43
C SER A 818 5.80 -76.20 -7.69
N ILE A 819 5.06 -76.42 -8.78
CA ILE A 819 3.88 -75.62 -9.09
C ILE A 819 2.82 -75.92 -8.01
N ALA A 820 2.48 -74.92 -7.21
CA ALA A 820 1.39 -75.03 -6.23
C ALA A 820 0.03 -74.66 -6.84
N ASP A 821 0.03 -73.75 -7.81
CA ASP A 821 -1.15 -73.30 -8.53
C ASP A 821 -1.78 -74.43 -9.36
N THR A 822 -3.10 -74.39 -9.54
CA THR A 822 -3.86 -75.46 -10.22
C THR A 822 -4.17 -75.18 -11.68
N SER A 823 -3.70 -74.05 -12.21
CA SER A 823 -4.00 -73.52 -13.54
C SER A 823 -2.76 -73.50 -14.44
N VAL A 824 -1.54 -73.40 -13.91
CA VAL A 824 -0.29 -73.40 -14.72
C VAL A 824 -0.07 -74.73 -15.47
N GLU A 825 0.16 -74.67 -16.80
CA GLU A 825 0.36 -75.84 -17.66
C GLU A 825 1.82 -76.25 -17.88
N ALA A 826 2.78 -75.33 -17.82
CA ALA A 826 4.17 -75.64 -18.14
C ALA A 826 5.16 -75.20 -17.07
N ILE A 827 6.17 -76.04 -16.82
CA ILE A 827 7.36 -75.67 -16.05
C ILE A 827 8.62 -76.14 -16.76
N LYS A 828 9.62 -75.27 -16.83
CA LYS A 828 10.90 -75.56 -17.47
C LYS A 828 12.06 -75.06 -16.62
N ALA A 829 13.15 -75.82 -16.58
CA ALA A 829 14.39 -75.37 -15.99
C ALA A 829 15.03 -74.27 -16.86
N ALA A 830 15.54 -73.21 -16.21
CA ALA A 830 16.39 -72.24 -16.86
C ALA A 830 17.59 -72.93 -17.53
N THR A 831 18.03 -72.40 -18.66
CA THR A 831 19.14 -72.99 -19.43
C THR A 831 20.40 -73.06 -18.59
N GLY A 832 21.06 -74.21 -18.57
CA GLY A 832 22.27 -74.43 -17.75
C GLY A 832 22.50 -75.91 -17.49
N THR A 833 23.46 -76.21 -16.62
CA THR A 833 23.82 -77.59 -16.23
C THR A 833 23.54 -77.86 -14.74
N ALA A 834 22.70 -77.03 -14.11
CA ALA A 834 22.38 -77.16 -12.70
C ALA A 834 21.36 -78.28 -12.49
N ALA A 835 21.62 -79.17 -11.54
CA ALA A 835 20.65 -80.19 -11.13
C ALA A 835 19.46 -79.51 -10.43
N ILE A 836 18.30 -79.52 -11.10
CA ILE A 836 17.06 -78.86 -10.64
C ILE A 836 15.95 -79.90 -10.54
N GLY A 837 15.18 -79.86 -9.45
CA GLY A 837 13.93 -80.59 -9.32
C GLY A 837 12.74 -79.76 -9.80
N LEU A 838 11.91 -80.30 -10.70
CA LEU A 838 10.68 -79.67 -11.16
C LEU A 838 9.51 -80.58 -10.87
N THR A 839 8.49 -80.07 -10.19
CA THR A 839 7.26 -80.81 -9.90
C THR A 839 6.05 -80.08 -10.48
N GLY A 840 5.25 -80.77 -11.28
CA GLY A 840 3.96 -80.30 -11.80
C GLY A 840 2.85 -80.31 -10.74
N ASN A 841 1.65 -79.98 -11.17
CA ASN A 841 0.43 -79.96 -10.38
C ASN A 841 -0.48 -81.15 -10.73
N ALA A 842 -1.81 -80.97 -10.69
CA ALA A 842 -2.77 -82.03 -11.04
C ALA A 842 -3.25 -81.97 -12.50
N LEU A 843 -2.83 -80.96 -13.28
CA LEU A 843 -3.10 -80.80 -14.70
C LEU A 843 -2.15 -81.67 -15.53
N SER A 844 -2.43 -81.79 -16.82
CA SER A 844 -1.47 -82.34 -17.80
C SER A 844 -0.35 -81.34 -18.06
N ASN A 845 0.73 -81.43 -17.30
CA ASN A 845 1.83 -80.49 -17.36
C ASN A 845 2.86 -80.84 -18.45
N THR A 846 3.46 -79.80 -19.04
CA THR A 846 4.70 -79.92 -19.83
C THR A 846 5.89 -79.54 -18.97
N ILE A 847 6.73 -80.51 -18.64
CA ILE A 847 7.88 -80.36 -17.75
C ILE A 847 9.17 -80.57 -18.55
N THR A 848 10.05 -79.55 -18.61
CA THR A 848 11.32 -79.62 -19.36
C THR A 848 12.53 -79.31 -18.47
N GLY A 849 13.50 -80.21 -18.37
CA GLY A 849 14.77 -80.00 -17.68
C GLY A 849 15.79 -79.19 -18.50
N ASN A 850 17.03 -79.17 -18.03
CA ASN A 850 18.17 -78.52 -18.67
C ASN A 850 19.29 -79.55 -18.96
N ASP A 851 20.55 -79.12 -19.10
CA ASP A 851 21.66 -80.05 -19.37
C ASP A 851 22.27 -80.63 -18.07
N GLY A 852 21.59 -80.46 -16.93
CA GLY A 852 21.98 -80.98 -15.62
C GLY A 852 21.20 -82.25 -15.27
N ASN A 853 21.58 -82.90 -14.18
CA ASN A 853 20.86 -84.08 -13.69
C ASN A 853 19.56 -83.65 -12.99
N ASN A 854 18.45 -83.59 -13.71
CA ASN A 854 17.17 -83.10 -13.25
C ASN A 854 16.33 -84.20 -12.58
N THR A 855 15.46 -83.77 -11.67
CA THR A 855 14.39 -84.62 -11.12
C THR A 855 13.04 -84.05 -11.56
N LEU A 856 12.31 -84.80 -12.37
CA LEU A 856 11.06 -84.35 -12.99
C LEU A 856 9.92 -85.20 -12.43
N ASN A 857 8.93 -84.55 -11.82
CA ASN A 857 7.77 -85.22 -11.24
C ASN A 857 6.50 -84.60 -11.81
N GLY A 858 5.76 -85.36 -12.62
CA GLY A 858 4.52 -84.91 -13.25
C GLY A 858 3.47 -84.43 -12.25
N GLY A 859 3.38 -85.09 -11.09
CA GLY A 859 2.20 -85.02 -10.26
C GLY A 859 1.14 -86.00 -10.76
N ALA A 860 -0.13 -85.76 -10.46
CA ALA A 860 -1.21 -86.71 -10.74
C ALA A 860 -1.75 -86.64 -12.19
N GLY A 861 -1.33 -85.65 -12.97
CA GLY A 861 -1.78 -85.31 -14.33
C GLY A 861 -1.44 -86.36 -15.37
N ALA A 862 -1.75 -86.10 -16.65
CA ALA A 862 -1.19 -86.89 -17.74
C ALA A 862 -0.09 -86.05 -18.39
N ASP A 863 1.14 -86.25 -17.94
CA ASP A 863 2.20 -85.26 -18.08
C ASP A 863 3.16 -85.57 -19.24
N PHE A 864 3.81 -84.54 -19.76
CA PHE A 864 4.92 -84.66 -20.71
C PHE A 864 6.21 -84.22 -20.02
N MET A 865 7.18 -85.12 -19.90
CA MET A 865 8.47 -84.85 -19.26
C MET A 865 9.63 -85.03 -20.25
N ALA A 866 10.55 -84.07 -20.32
CA ALA A 866 11.79 -84.16 -21.08
C ALA A 866 12.94 -83.60 -20.25
N GLY A 867 13.94 -84.39 -19.88
CA GLY A 867 15.00 -83.99 -18.96
C GLY A 867 16.10 -83.21 -19.64
N GLY A 868 16.49 -83.62 -20.85
CA GLY A 868 17.45 -82.89 -21.66
C GLY A 868 18.72 -83.68 -21.82
N ALA A 869 19.82 -83.18 -21.28
CA ALA A 869 21.06 -83.93 -21.18
C ALA A 869 21.43 -84.08 -19.71
N GLY A 870 22.02 -85.20 -19.32
CA GLY A 870 22.33 -85.46 -17.92
C GLY A 870 21.89 -86.86 -17.55
N ASP A 871 22.02 -87.22 -16.28
CA ASP A 871 21.41 -88.45 -15.77
C ASP A 871 20.13 -88.06 -15.01
N ASP A 872 18.99 -88.15 -15.68
CA ASP A 872 17.71 -87.60 -15.19
C ASP A 872 16.86 -88.63 -14.45
N THR A 873 16.02 -88.15 -13.53
CA THR A 873 15.07 -88.98 -12.80
C THR A 873 13.63 -88.51 -13.03
N TYR A 874 12.78 -89.40 -13.51
CA TYR A 874 11.38 -89.17 -13.81
C TYR A 874 10.47 -89.90 -12.84
N TYR A 875 9.53 -89.21 -12.19
CA TYR A 875 8.48 -89.83 -11.40
C TYR A 875 7.21 -89.98 -12.25
N VAL A 876 6.73 -91.21 -12.37
CA VAL A 876 5.53 -91.56 -13.15
C VAL A 876 4.50 -92.22 -12.24
N ASP A 877 3.35 -91.57 -12.11
CA ASP A 877 2.24 -92.08 -11.30
C ASP A 877 0.89 -92.14 -12.03
N ASN A 878 0.82 -91.58 -13.25
CA ASN A 878 -0.34 -91.65 -14.12
C ASN A 878 -0.02 -92.43 -15.41
N VAL A 879 -0.99 -93.21 -15.88
CA VAL A 879 -0.86 -93.98 -17.13
C VAL A 879 -0.76 -93.10 -18.37
N GLY A 880 -1.12 -91.82 -18.26
CA GLY A 880 -1.00 -90.81 -19.30
C GLY A 880 0.37 -90.14 -19.36
N ASP A 881 1.24 -90.36 -18.38
CA ASP A 881 2.58 -89.74 -18.36
C ASP A 881 3.42 -90.24 -19.52
N THR A 882 4.08 -89.30 -20.19
CA THR A 882 4.97 -89.54 -21.32
C THR A 882 6.33 -88.91 -21.05
N ILE A 883 7.37 -89.67 -21.38
CA ILE A 883 8.75 -89.21 -21.27
C ILE A 883 9.36 -89.15 -22.66
N ASN A 884 10.03 -88.04 -22.96
CA ASN A 884 10.81 -87.87 -24.19
C ASN A 884 12.26 -87.52 -23.84
N ASP A 885 13.06 -88.55 -23.64
CA ASP A 885 14.52 -88.42 -23.45
C ASP A 885 15.27 -89.47 -24.26
N THR A 886 16.48 -89.12 -24.68
CA THR A 886 17.37 -89.97 -25.49
C THR A 886 18.84 -89.84 -25.10
N SER A 887 19.20 -89.03 -24.10
CA SER A 887 20.59 -88.65 -23.83
C SER A 887 20.90 -88.61 -22.33
N GLY A 888 21.38 -89.72 -21.79
CA GLY A 888 21.68 -89.80 -20.36
C GLY A 888 21.87 -91.23 -19.91
N TYR A 889 22.09 -91.42 -18.60
CA TYR A 889 21.66 -92.63 -17.93
C TYR A 889 20.42 -92.30 -17.08
N ASP A 890 19.24 -92.57 -17.63
CA ASP A 890 18.01 -92.03 -17.09
C ASP A 890 17.23 -93.06 -16.26
N THR A 891 16.52 -92.57 -15.24
CA THR A 891 15.77 -93.40 -14.30
C THR A 891 14.30 -93.02 -14.25
N VAL A 892 13.41 -93.96 -14.53
CA VAL A 892 11.99 -93.85 -14.18
C VAL A 892 11.75 -94.48 -12.82
N ILE A 893 11.15 -93.71 -11.91
CA ILE A 893 10.56 -94.19 -10.67
C ILE A 893 9.05 -94.21 -10.85
N THR A 894 8.42 -95.39 -10.79
CA THR A 894 6.98 -95.54 -11.05
C THR A 894 6.20 -96.14 -9.89
N SER A 895 5.00 -95.62 -9.64
CA SER A 895 4.05 -96.20 -8.68
C SER A 895 2.94 -97.04 -9.34
N ILE A 896 2.96 -97.14 -10.68
CA ILE A 896 1.97 -97.82 -11.51
C ILE A 896 2.59 -98.92 -12.37
N ASN A 897 1.75 -99.63 -13.12
CA ASN A 897 2.26 -100.49 -14.18
C ASN A 897 2.88 -99.60 -15.27
N TYR A 898 4.10 -99.89 -15.68
CA TYR A 898 4.83 -99.04 -16.63
C TYR A 898 5.67 -99.86 -17.59
N VAL A 899 5.82 -99.32 -18.80
CA VAL A 899 6.71 -99.83 -19.85
C VAL A 899 7.69 -98.71 -20.15
N LEU A 900 9.00 -98.97 -20.04
CA LEU A 900 10.01 -97.97 -20.36
C LEU A 900 9.86 -97.47 -21.79
N THR A 901 9.89 -96.15 -21.94
CA THR A 901 10.06 -95.50 -23.25
C THR A 901 11.45 -95.83 -23.80
N ASP A 902 11.59 -95.84 -25.13
CA ASP A 902 12.90 -95.94 -25.78
C ASP A 902 13.80 -94.77 -25.31
N GLY A 903 15.07 -95.06 -25.04
CA GLY A 903 16.05 -94.06 -24.58
C GLY A 903 16.33 -94.07 -23.08
N ILE A 904 15.53 -94.78 -22.27
CA ILE A 904 15.69 -94.84 -20.81
C ILE A 904 16.27 -96.18 -20.35
N GLU A 905 17.23 -96.15 -19.42
CA GLU A 905 17.95 -97.33 -18.94
C GLU A 905 17.40 -97.93 -17.64
N ALA A 906 16.92 -97.13 -16.68
CA ALA A 906 16.52 -97.65 -15.37
C ALA A 906 15.00 -97.53 -15.11
N LEU A 907 14.39 -98.61 -14.61
CA LEU A 907 12.99 -98.63 -14.15
C LEU A 907 12.92 -99.14 -12.70
N VAL A 908 12.50 -98.27 -11.80
CA VAL A 908 12.43 -98.55 -10.38
C VAL A 908 11.00 -98.42 -9.90
N ALA A 909 10.48 -99.45 -9.26
CA ALA A 909 9.22 -99.36 -8.53
C ALA A 909 9.39 -98.40 -7.33
N ALA A 910 8.48 -97.45 -7.19
CA ALA A 910 8.38 -96.60 -6.02
C ALA A 910 8.21 -97.46 -4.75
N ALA A 911 8.72 -96.97 -3.62
CA ALA A 911 8.66 -97.70 -2.35
C ALA A 911 7.20 -97.98 -1.96
N GLY A 912 6.85 -99.26 -1.81
CA GLY A 912 5.48 -99.69 -1.55
C GLY A 912 5.36 -101.20 -1.38
N SER A 913 4.13 -101.71 -1.31
CA SER A 913 3.83 -103.15 -1.33
C SER A 913 2.79 -103.51 -2.41
N THR A 914 2.54 -102.58 -3.34
CA THR A 914 1.63 -102.79 -4.48
C THR A 914 2.36 -103.59 -5.54
N SER A 915 1.76 -104.68 -5.99
CA SER A 915 2.25 -105.46 -7.13
C SER A 915 2.14 -104.66 -8.44
N LEU A 916 3.26 -104.44 -9.12
CA LEU A 916 3.35 -103.73 -10.39
C LEU A 916 3.79 -104.65 -11.53
N ASN A 917 3.33 -104.36 -12.74
CA ASN A 917 3.85 -104.94 -13.98
C ASN A 917 4.78 -103.92 -14.62
N LEU A 918 6.06 -104.23 -14.64
CA LEU A 918 7.14 -103.37 -15.10
C LEU A 918 7.77 -104.03 -16.33
N ALA A 919 7.87 -103.31 -17.43
CA ALA A 919 8.57 -103.78 -18.63
C ALA A 919 9.67 -102.81 -19.05
N GLY A 920 10.81 -103.36 -19.48
CA GLY A 920 11.93 -102.62 -20.07
C GLY A 920 11.63 -102.22 -21.52
N ASN A 921 12.68 -101.98 -22.29
CA ASN A 921 12.65 -101.63 -23.71
C ASN A 921 13.62 -102.53 -24.51
N SER A 922 14.36 -101.99 -25.47
CA SER A 922 15.36 -102.75 -26.24
C SER A 922 16.82 -102.48 -25.81
N LEU A 923 17.01 -101.62 -24.81
CA LEU A 923 18.29 -101.25 -24.20
C LEU A 923 18.67 -102.23 -23.07
N ASN A 924 19.85 -102.05 -22.47
CA ASN A 924 20.19 -102.82 -21.27
C ASN A 924 19.55 -102.15 -20.05
N ASN A 925 18.44 -102.71 -19.54
CA ASN A 925 17.67 -102.06 -18.49
C ASN A 925 18.11 -102.48 -17.07
N ASP A 926 18.18 -101.54 -16.12
CA ASP A 926 18.27 -101.81 -14.68
C ASP A 926 16.87 -101.69 -14.04
N MET A 927 16.25 -102.83 -13.78
CA MET A 927 14.88 -102.93 -13.30
C MET A 927 14.83 -103.37 -11.83
N ARG A 928 14.11 -102.63 -10.99
CA ARG A 928 14.00 -102.91 -9.54
C ARG A 928 12.55 -102.85 -9.07
N GLY A 929 12.05 -103.93 -8.45
CA GLY A 929 10.73 -103.98 -7.82
C GLY A 929 10.70 -103.44 -6.38
N ASN A 930 9.52 -103.41 -5.78
CA ASN A 930 9.24 -102.91 -4.44
C ASN A 930 9.04 -104.07 -3.43
N ASN A 931 8.13 -103.96 -2.45
CA ASN A 931 7.81 -105.05 -1.51
C ASN A 931 6.54 -105.86 -1.90
N GLY A 932 5.93 -105.54 -3.03
CA GLY A 932 4.79 -106.21 -3.64
C GLY A 932 5.26 -107.41 -4.48
N GLY A 933 4.32 -108.26 -4.93
CA GLY A 933 4.69 -109.33 -5.87
C GLY A 933 4.72 -108.77 -7.29
N ASP A 934 5.86 -108.26 -7.73
CA ASP A 934 6.01 -107.51 -8.97
C ASP A 934 6.29 -108.42 -10.16
N SER A 935 5.91 -108.00 -11.36
CA SER A 935 6.22 -108.69 -12.61
C SER A 935 7.17 -107.83 -13.44
N LEU A 936 8.46 -108.13 -13.42
CA LEU A 936 9.49 -107.43 -14.19
C LEU A 936 9.76 -108.19 -15.51
N ASN A 937 9.77 -107.48 -16.63
CA ASN A 937 10.02 -108.04 -17.96
C ASN A 937 11.03 -107.18 -18.75
N GLY A 938 12.27 -107.64 -18.91
CA GLY A 938 13.34 -106.89 -19.59
C GLY A 938 13.08 -106.64 -21.09
N LEU A 939 12.32 -107.53 -21.74
CA LEU A 939 12.06 -107.54 -23.19
C LEU A 939 13.30 -107.84 -24.03
N GLY A 940 14.13 -106.85 -24.37
CA GLY A 940 15.32 -107.06 -25.18
C GLY A 940 16.48 -106.22 -24.68
N GLY A 941 17.70 -106.76 -24.71
CA GLY A 941 18.82 -106.10 -24.05
C GLY A 941 19.58 -107.08 -23.16
N ASN A 942 20.54 -106.59 -22.38
CA ASN A 942 21.15 -107.38 -21.33
C ASN A 942 20.68 -106.81 -19.99
N ASP A 943 19.53 -107.26 -19.54
CA ASP A 943 18.79 -106.59 -18.49
C ASP A 943 19.21 -107.08 -17.10
N THR A 944 19.12 -106.21 -16.10
CA THR A 944 19.35 -106.55 -14.69
C THR A 944 18.04 -106.39 -13.93
N LEU A 945 17.46 -107.50 -13.49
CA LEU A 945 16.16 -107.54 -12.82
C LEU A 945 16.35 -107.90 -11.34
N THR A 946 15.96 -106.98 -10.46
CA THR A 946 15.93 -107.17 -9.01
C THR A 946 14.47 -107.13 -8.53
N GLY A 947 13.90 -108.27 -8.15
CA GLY A 947 12.48 -108.34 -7.76
C GLY A 947 12.12 -107.51 -6.53
N GLY A 948 13.03 -107.42 -5.56
CA GLY A 948 12.74 -106.80 -4.27
C GLY A 948 12.18 -107.83 -3.30
N ALA A 949 11.25 -107.40 -2.43
CA ALA A 949 10.55 -108.30 -1.53
C ALA A 949 9.17 -108.60 -2.10
N GLY A 950 8.59 -109.75 -1.80
CA GLY A 950 7.34 -110.19 -2.41
C GLY A 950 7.53 -111.48 -3.18
N LYS A 951 6.55 -111.85 -4.02
CA LYS A 951 6.67 -113.01 -4.90
C LYS A 951 6.71 -112.52 -6.32
N ASP A 952 7.91 -112.29 -6.81
CA ASP A 952 8.09 -111.58 -8.05
C ASP A 952 8.09 -112.54 -9.22
N THR A 953 7.70 -112.07 -10.41
CA THR A 953 7.88 -112.78 -11.66
C THR A 953 8.89 -112.00 -12.48
N LEU A 954 10.09 -112.56 -12.64
CA LEU A 954 11.19 -111.95 -13.38
C LEU A 954 11.31 -112.64 -14.73
N THR A 955 11.19 -111.88 -15.81
CA THR A 955 11.28 -112.33 -17.20
C THR A 955 12.41 -111.55 -17.85
N GLY A 956 13.50 -112.20 -18.25
CA GLY A 956 14.65 -111.52 -18.84
C GLY A 956 14.33 -111.02 -20.23
N GLY A 957 13.70 -111.87 -21.05
CA GLY A 957 13.45 -111.58 -22.44
C GLY A 957 14.57 -112.10 -23.34
N SER A 958 15.05 -111.25 -24.24
CA SER A 958 16.07 -111.60 -25.23
C SER A 958 17.38 -110.87 -24.99
N GLY A 959 18.44 -111.63 -24.79
CA GLY A 959 19.80 -111.14 -24.62
C GLY A 959 20.46 -111.88 -23.46
N LYS A 960 21.33 -111.22 -22.69
CA LYS A 960 22.04 -111.85 -21.56
C LYS A 960 21.59 -111.23 -20.26
N ASP A 961 20.55 -111.79 -19.68
CA ASP A 961 19.86 -111.15 -18.58
C ASP A 961 20.41 -111.60 -17.22
N THR A 962 20.25 -110.75 -16.22
CA THR A 962 20.78 -110.91 -14.89
C THR A 962 19.65 -110.82 -13.88
N PHE A 963 19.38 -111.92 -13.20
CA PHE A 963 18.36 -111.98 -12.14
C PHE A 963 19.03 -111.85 -10.77
N VAL A 964 18.81 -110.73 -10.10
CA VAL A 964 19.47 -110.38 -8.83
C VAL A 964 18.58 -110.72 -7.65
N PHE A 965 19.13 -111.48 -6.72
CA PHE A 965 18.50 -111.82 -5.44
C PHE A 965 19.29 -111.18 -4.30
N ASN A 966 18.78 -110.07 -3.78
CA ASN A 966 19.39 -109.27 -2.73
C ASN A 966 18.50 -109.06 -1.50
N THR A 967 17.32 -109.68 -1.46
CA THR A 967 16.38 -109.57 -0.34
C THR A 967 16.38 -110.81 0.56
N LYS A 968 15.95 -110.62 1.80
CA LYS A 968 15.99 -111.66 2.84
C LYS A 968 15.14 -112.87 2.48
N LEU A 969 15.75 -114.06 2.58
CA LEU A 969 15.07 -115.33 2.31
C LEU A 969 13.91 -115.62 3.29
N ASP A 970 12.71 -115.86 2.76
CA ASP A 970 11.53 -116.34 3.50
C ASP A 970 10.82 -117.44 2.69
N ALA A 971 10.84 -118.66 3.20
CA ALA A 971 10.28 -119.86 2.57
C ALA A 971 8.76 -119.82 2.31
N LYS A 972 8.03 -118.78 2.74
CA LYS A 972 6.59 -118.62 2.50
C LYS A 972 6.24 -117.34 1.75
N LYS A 973 7.08 -116.30 1.89
CA LYS A 973 6.75 -114.95 1.42
C LYS A 973 7.60 -114.45 0.26
N ASN A 974 8.87 -114.87 0.15
CA ASN A 974 9.84 -114.30 -0.79
C ASN A 974 10.39 -115.35 -1.76
N ILE A 975 9.48 -115.95 -2.55
CA ILE A 975 9.84 -116.98 -3.54
C ILE A 975 9.46 -116.44 -4.90
N ASP A 976 10.45 -115.99 -5.65
CA ASP A 976 10.23 -115.38 -6.95
C ASP A 976 10.11 -116.45 -8.03
N LYS A 977 9.80 -116.03 -9.24
CA LYS A 977 9.64 -116.86 -10.42
C LYS A 977 10.43 -116.26 -11.56
N ILE A 978 11.52 -116.92 -11.93
CA ILE A 978 12.22 -116.64 -13.17
C ILE A 978 11.46 -117.34 -14.31
N ALA A 979 10.83 -116.56 -15.19
CA ALA A 979 9.85 -117.05 -16.15
C ALA A 979 10.48 -117.74 -17.38
N ASP A 980 11.63 -117.28 -17.86
CA ASP A 980 12.16 -117.61 -19.19
C ASP A 980 13.67 -117.89 -19.26
N PHE A 981 14.36 -117.99 -18.12
CA PHE A 981 15.81 -118.26 -18.01
C PHE A 981 16.42 -119.15 -19.11
N ASN A 982 17.37 -118.58 -19.84
CA ASN A 982 18.21 -119.21 -20.83
C ASN A 982 19.60 -119.52 -20.27
N VAL A 983 19.84 -120.80 -19.99
CA VAL A 983 21.11 -121.33 -19.45
C VAL A 983 22.40 -121.00 -20.23
N LYS A 984 22.32 -120.48 -21.45
CA LYS A 984 23.52 -120.07 -22.21
C LYS A 984 23.89 -118.61 -22.04
N ASP A 985 22.88 -117.77 -21.82
CA ASP A 985 22.99 -116.32 -21.96
C ASP A 985 22.77 -115.65 -20.61
N ASP A 986 21.79 -116.11 -19.83
CA ASP A 986 21.35 -115.47 -18.58
C ASP A 986 22.16 -115.92 -17.36
N THR A 987 22.13 -115.09 -16.33
CA THR A 987 22.81 -115.31 -15.06
C THR A 987 21.93 -114.99 -13.87
N ILE A 988 22.17 -115.67 -12.75
CA ILE A 988 21.50 -115.42 -11.46
C ILE A 988 22.54 -114.87 -10.50
N TRP A 989 22.35 -113.65 -10.01
CA TRP A 989 23.25 -113.02 -9.06
C TRP A 989 22.68 -113.13 -7.64
N LEU A 990 23.51 -113.59 -6.73
CA LEU A 990 23.17 -113.85 -5.33
C LEU A 990 23.99 -112.91 -4.46
N ASP A 991 23.32 -112.00 -3.76
CA ASP A 991 23.99 -111.06 -2.86
C ASP A 991 24.62 -111.80 -1.68
N ASN A 992 25.92 -111.65 -1.48
CA ASN A 992 26.64 -112.33 -0.42
C ASN A 992 26.14 -111.96 1.00
N ALA A 993 25.51 -110.79 1.19
CA ALA A 993 24.87 -110.44 2.47
C ALA A 993 23.69 -111.36 2.80
N ILE A 994 22.96 -111.81 1.78
CA ILE A 994 21.83 -112.76 1.92
C ILE A 994 22.32 -114.20 1.89
N PHE A 995 23.29 -114.49 1.02
CA PHE A 995 23.80 -115.83 0.73
C PHE A 995 25.21 -116.08 1.31
N ALA A 996 25.41 -115.70 2.57
CA ALA A 996 26.72 -115.55 3.24
C ALA A 996 27.69 -116.76 3.25
N LYS A 997 27.27 -117.96 2.82
CA LYS A 997 28.14 -119.15 2.73
C LYS A 997 28.65 -119.42 1.31
N LEU A 998 28.19 -118.67 0.32
CA LEU A 998 28.73 -118.68 -1.03
C LEU A 998 29.97 -117.75 -1.04
N GLY A 999 31.12 -118.22 -1.51
CA GLY A 999 32.44 -117.60 -1.24
C GLY A 999 32.58 -116.09 -1.52
N LYS A 1000 33.57 -115.46 -0.85
CA LYS A 1000 33.88 -114.02 -0.93
C LYS A 1000 34.22 -113.54 -2.35
N GLY A 1001 33.30 -112.87 -3.03
CA GLY A 1001 33.65 -111.87 -4.03
C GLY A 1001 34.20 -110.64 -3.31
N THR A 1002 35.52 -110.46 -3.28
CA THR A 1002 36.12 -109.20 -2.84
C THR A 1002 36.21 -108.26 -4.05
N ALA A 1003 35.27 -107.32 -4.13
CA ALA A 1003 35.28 -106.11 -4.96
C ALA A 1003 34.88 -106.22 -6.46
N LEU A 1004 33.86 -105.41 -6.78
CA LEU A 1004 33.44 -104.78 -8.04
C LEU A 1004 33.11 -105.65 -9.26
N LYS A 1005 33.35 -106.96 -9.26
CA LYS A 1005 32.84 -107.84 -10.32
C LYS A 1005 32.19 -109.11 -9.74
N PRO A 1006 31.00 -109.50 -10.22
CA PRO A 1006 30.36 -110.75 -9.86
C PRO A 1006 31.31 -111.93 -10.07
N ALA A 1007 31.45 -112.79 -9.06
CA ALA A 1007 32.26 -114.00 -9.16
C ALA A 1007 31.36 -115.21 -9.42
N LYS A 1008 31.71 -116.07 -10.40
CA LYS A 1008 30.97 -117.31 -10.65
C LYS A 1008 30.92 -118.18 -9.38
N LEU A 1009 29.75 -118.75 -9.10
CA LEU A 1009 29.56 -119.66 -7.98
C LEU A 1009 30.50 -120.86 -8.13
N ASN A 1010 31.20 -121.20 -7.05
CA ASN A 1010 32.06 -122.37 -7.02
C ASN A 1010 31.22 -123.63 -7.25
N LYS A 1011 31.64 -124.50 -8.16
CA LYS A 1011 30.96 -125.78 -8.45
C LYS A 1011 30.76 -126.67 -7.23
N ALA A 1012 31.60 -126.54 -6.21
CA ALA A 1012 31.45 -127.25 -4.94
C ALA A 1012 30.25 -126.79 -4.11
N PHE A 1013 29.63 -125.66 -4.46
CA PHE A 1013 28.48 -125.07 -3.76
C PHE A 1013 27.16 -125.23 -4.50
N PHE A 1014 27.13 -125.98 -5.61
CA PHE A 1014 25.95 -126.14 -6.45
C PHE A 1014 25.65 -127.61 -6.76
N THR A 1015 24.38 -128.01 -6.62
CA THR A 1015 23.95 -129.37 -6.99
C THR A 1015 22.58 -129.39 -7.68
N ILE A 1016 22.33 -130.49 -8.40
CA ILE A 1016 21.06 -130.78 -9.05
C ILE A 1016 20.37 -131.94 -8.33
N GLY A 1017 19.15 -131.70 -7.85
CA GLY A 1017 18.33 -132.65 -7.09
C GLY A 1017 17.28 -131.95 -6.21
N ASP A 1018 16.45 -132.71 -5.51
CA ASP A 1018 15.46 -132.20 -4.55
C ASP A 1018 16.04 -131.89 -3.16
N LYS A 1019 17.35 -132.12 -2.98
CA LYS A 1019 18.15 -131.90 -1.76
C LYS A 1019 19.64 -131.80 -2.10
N ALA A 1020 20.42 -131.25 -1.18
CA ALA A 1020 21.89 -131.29 -1.21
C ALA A 1020 22.42 -132.74 -1.26
N LYS A 1021 23.52 -132.98 -1.97
CA LYS A 1021 24.21 -134.29 -2.02
C LYS A 1021 25.31 -134.38 -0.97
N ASP A 1022 25.95 -133.26 -0.66
CA ASP A 1022 26.88 -133.13 0.45
C ASP A 1022 26.73 -131.78 1.17
N LYS A 1023 27.47 -131.61 2.28
CA LYS A 1023 27.41 -130.45 3.17
C LYS A 1023 27.86 -129.12 2.55
N ASN A 1024 28.46 -129.16 1.36
CA ASN A 1024 28.91 -127.97 0.66
C ASN A 1024 27.87 -127.51 -0.37
N ASP A 1025 26.86 -128.31 -0.72
CA ASP A 1025 25.85 -127.94 -1.72
C ASP A 1025 24.86 -126.88 -1.20
N PHE A 1026 25.25 -125.61 -1.23
CA PHE A 1026 24.45 -124.49 -0.74
C PHE A 1026 23.33 -124.07 -1.69
N VAL A 1027 23.57 -124.02 -3.01
CA VAL A 1027 22.55 -123.73 -4.02
C VAL A 1027 22.08 -125.04 -4.65
N ILE A 1028 20.79 -125.34 -4.53
CA ILE A 1028 20.19 -126.61 -4.96
C ILE A 1028 19.15 -126.32 -6.02
N TYR A 1029 19.29 -126.91 -7.20
CA TYR A 1029 18.28 -126.86 -8.26
C TYR A 1029 17.50 -128.18 -8.34
N ASP A 1030 16.25 -128.18 -7.89
CA ASP A 1030 15.30 -129.27 -8.12
C ASP A 1030 14.81 -129.20 -9.55
N LYS A 1031 15.55 -129.85 -10.45
CA LYS A 1031 15.24 -129.90 -11.88
C LYS A 1031 13.85 -130.48 -12.19
N ALA A 1032 13.31 -131.35 -11.33
CA ALA A 1032 12.01 -131.99 -11.57
C ALA A 1032 10.85 -131.04 -11.25
N LYS A 1033 10.98 -130.27 -10.17
CA LYS A 1033 9.98 -129.28 -9.74
C LYS A 1033 10.20 -127.88 -10.31
N GLY A 1034 11.42 -127.56 -10.75
CA GLY A 1034 11.81 -126.22 -11.19
C GLY A 1034 11.96 -125.24 -10.02
N VAL A 1035 12.63 -125.63 -8.94
CA VAL A 1035 12.78 -124.78 -7.74
C VAL A 1035 14.24 -124.66 -7.35
N LEU A 1036 14.66 -123.45 -7.02
CA LEU A 1036 15.97 -123.11 -6.48
C LEU A 1036 15.84 -122.95 -4.97
N TYR A 1037 16.67 -123.72 -4.25
CA TYR A 1037 16.75 -123.67 -2.80
C TYR A 1037 18.15 -123.24 -2.36
N TYR A 1038 18.21 -122.61 -1.20
CA TYR A 1038 19.44 -122.29 -0.51
C TYR A 1038 19.51 -123.02 0.85
N ASP A 1039 20.51 -123.88 1.01
CA ASP A 1039 20.80 -124.58 2.26
C ASP A 1039 21.72 -123.72 3.16
N ALA A 1040 21.15 -122.70 3.80
CA ALA A 1040 21.92 -121.77 4.63
C ALA A 1040 22.70 -122.45 5.77
N ASP A 1041 22.32 -123.65 6.25
CA ASP A 1041 22.99 -124.34 7.36
C ASP A 1041 24.05 -125.36 6.90
N GLY A 1042 24.01 -125.81 5.64
CA GLY A 1042 24.95 -126.75 5.03
C GLY A 1042 24.84 -128.17 5.61
N SER A 1043 23.70 -128.51 6.20
CA SER A 1043 23.47 -129.80 6.87
C SER A 1043 23.08 -130.93 5.92
N GLY A 1044 22.64 -130.58 4.70
CA GLY A 1044 22.21 -131.51 3.66
C GLY A 1044 21.03 -132.42 4.01
N ASN A 1045 20.34 -132.20 5.13
CA ASN A 1045 19.28 -133.10 5.65
C ASN A 1045 18.05 -132.38 6.26
N LYS A 1046 17.97 -131.04 6.20
CA LYS A 1046 16.86 -130.20 6.73
C LYS A 1046 16.55 -129.05 5.74
N PRO A 1047 15.40 -128.35 5.83
CA PRO A 1047 14.78 -127.74 4.65
C PRO A 1047 15.57 -126.53 4.17
N ALA A 1048 16.26 -126.72 3.04
CA ALA A 1048 16.76 -125.61 2.23
C ALA A 1048 15.60 -124.67 1.90
N VAL A 1049 15.84 -123.36 1.99
CA VAL A 1049 14.82 -122.34 1.80
C VAL A 1049 14.67 -122.10 0.31
N ALA A 1050 13.45 -122.29 -0.23
CA ALA A 1050 13.17 -121.92 -1.61
C ALA A 1050 13.28 -120.39 -1.73
N PHE A 1051 13.96 -119.91 -2.76
CA PHE A 1051 14.10 -118.47 -3.03
C PHE A 1051 13.64 -118.10 -4.43
N ALA A 1052 13.65 -119.05 -5.37
CA ALA A 1052 13.11 -118.84 -6.70
C ALA A 1052 12.53 -120.12 -7.29
N THR A 1053 11.58 -119.97 -8.18
CA THR A 1053 11.09 -120.99 -9.10
C THR A 1053 11.54 -120.65 -10.50
N ILE A 1054 11.79 -121.66 -11.32
CA ILE A 1054 12.33 -121.53 -12.66
C ILE A 1054 11.81 -122.68 -13.53
N LYS A 1055 11.84 -122.56 -14.85
CA LYS A 1055 11.35 -123.61 -15.75
C LYS A 1055 11.94 -124.99 -15.41
N LYS A 1056 11.09 -125.99 -15.26
CA LYS A 1056 11.51 -127.38 -14.99
C LYS A 1056 12.35 -127.94 -16.14
N GLY A 1057 13.34 -128.78 -15.82
CA GLY A 1057 14.11 -129.51 -16.82
C GLY A 1057 15.31 -128.77 -17.42
N LEU A 1058 15.66 -127.56 -16.98
CA LEU A 1058 16.83 -126.82 -17.46
C LEU A 1058 18.15 -127.55 -17.13
N LYS A 1059 19.20 -127.27 -17.90
CA LYS A 1059 20.54 -127.86 -17.73
C LYS A 1059 21.48 -126.89 -17.01
N MET A 1060 21.05 -126.40 -15.85
CA MET A 1060 21.80 -125.39 -15.11
C MET A 1060 23.10 -125.94 -14.51
N THR A 1061 24.11 -125.08 -14.37
CA THR A 1061 25.38 -125.35 -13.72
C THR A 1061 25.76 -124.22 -12.77
N ALA A 1062 26.78 -124.44 -11.94
CA ALA A 1062 27.32 -123.38 -11.08
C ALA A 1062 27.81 -122.14 -11.85
N ALA A 1063 28.10 -122.26 -13.15
CA ALA A 1063 28.53 -121.13 -13.97
C ALA A 1063 27.41 -120.12 -14.29
N ASP A 1064 26.15 -120.52 -14.07
CA ASP A 1064 24.96 -119.71 -14.32
C ASP A 1064 24.62 -118.84 -13.08
N PHE A 1065 25.29 -119.09 -11.95
CA PHE A 1065 25.14 -118.32 -10.72
C PHE A 1065 26.39 -117.49 -10.45
N PHE A 1066 26.20 -116.26 -9.98
CA PHE A 1066 27.25 -115.37 -9.54
C PHE A 1066 26.96 -114.90 -8.12
N VAL A 1067 28.03 -114.62 -7.38
CA VAL A 1067 27.96 -114.02 -6.04
C VAL A 1067 28.47 -112.59 -6.17
N ILE A 1068 27.66 -111.64 -5.71
CA ILE A 1068 27.95 -110.21 -5.70
C ILE A 1068 28.22 -109.67 -4.29
#